data_AF-A0A831KLG0-F1
#
_entry.id   AF-A0A831KLG0-F1
#
_cell.length_a   1.000
_cell.length_b   1.000
_cell.length_c   1.000
_cell.angle_alpha   90.00
_cell.angle_beta   90.00
_cell.angle_gamma   90.00
#
_symmetry.space_group_name_H-M   'P 1'
#
loop_
_entity.id
_entity.type
_entity.pdbx_description
1 polymer ?
#
loop_
_entity_poly.entity_id
_entity_poly.type
_entity_poly.pdbx_seq_one_letter_code
_entity_poly.pdbx_strand_id
1 'polypeptide(L)'
;MKLLRIDMKSKKTATMDLPQDWIAIGGSGLIAKIMNNEVPADSDPLGPQNKLIIACGPLAGTMAPQLGRISVGAKSPLTLGIKEANSGGPAGQYMDRLGFRAIIIENVAEKEKMFCLRISKGGAILEPADEYKGLKNYELVSKIHSKYGKKVAIICTGIAGERMYRGASVSFTDILGDPSRNAARGGLGAVMGSKGLKAIILDASGTPPIDICDRGLFRKTVKSWVRTIAHDISCGLYAKYGTPFAVANSANQGTLPTNNYHSGRPNDFYKISGEAIQERLFERGGRMHGCMPGCVVKCSIIYPDEQGKRLASAYEYETIAMLGSNLGIMDLDAIGKLKFMCDDLGLDAIEVGSALAVASEADKMKMGDWKSAAELLMQIEEGTALGVALGNGVVSTAKALGVKRVPAFKGQAIPGHDPRGVKGTGVTYVTSPMGADHTAGLTYKIPRSKKRQVENSLRFQVQAATCDTFGYCLNAVPGGQASIYRFFADLMNARYGMALTSDDIVEIGKQTIKDQLKFNEGAEFTALTEPSATFLRSEPLPPTNQVFDVNENDIGKIWDQLDTFKEPKKTWEVRIPPMPNILFGVGVIQKMGGAAKKLNMKKPMIVSDPIMQRIGRVNEVQEILQRAGIQPVLFLDVESDPPVELIGRGGDVYKKNDCDGIIGLGGGSCLDAAKAIGLRVSHPGQLPEYESIVGGTAKIGPGLPPLICIPTTSGTGSEVNPYAVITNRQRNVKFMLMSNFLIPKVAVIDPDYCKSMPQELTRESGIDALAHCIEGYVALAAPYHPYFESMALYGTKLIGRSLVKAFINGEDIDARSDMCMAAAYGGIAFSKGLGLGHAIAHVLGAHYHIPHGKAAIIGLICFVRANKELCVEEFSDLAFMLNRSQDLETALIKLYEDLHITAKLKEFGIPEEDLRKIAFFAYRDAVNIATNPSALTEKKILSLLENVYD
;
A
#
# COMPACT_ATOMS: atom_id res chain seq x y z
N MET A 1 -6.09 -35.50 4.84
CA MET A 1 -7.02 -34.41 4.41
C MET A 1 -8.08 -35.01 3.53
N LYS A 2 -9.29 -34.44 3.51
CA LYS A 2 -10.44 -35.00 2.78
C LYS A 2 -11.13 -33.98 1.88
N LEU A 3 -11.88 -34.48 0.90
CA LEU A 3 -12.85 -33.75 0.09
C LEU A 3 -14.26 -34.05 0.63
N LEU A 4 -15.05 -33.01 0.88
CA LEU A 4 -16.47 -33.15 1.22
C LEU A 4 -17.30 -32.90 -0.04
N ARG A 5 -18.19 -33.83 -0.39
CA ARG A 5 -19.06 -33.75 -1.57
C ARG A 5 -20.52 -33.74 -1.14
N ILE A 6 -21.29 -32.85 -1.74
CA ILE A 6 -22.72 -32.68 -1.45
C ILE A 6 -23.46 -32.73 -2.78
N ASP A 7 -24.30 -33.74 -2.93
CA ASP A 7 -25.19 -33.88 -4.08
C ASP A 7 -26.55 -33.25 -3.73
N MET A 8 -26.88 -32.13 -4.36
CA MET A 8 -28.09 -31.36 -4.06
C MET A 8 -29.38 -32.04 -4.55
N LYS A 9 -29.28 -32.99 -5.48
CA LYS A 9 -30.43 -33.75 -6.00
C LYS A 9 -30.83 -34.87 -5.05
N SER A 10 -29.87 -35.65 -4.59
CA SER A 10 -30.09 -36.76 -3.66
C SER A 10 -30.01 -36.36 -2.19
N LYS A 11 -29.53 -35.13 -1.91
CA LYS A 11 -29.33 -34.55 -0.58
C LYS A 11 -28.33 -35.34 0.27
N LYS A 12 -27.46 -36.12 -0.38
CA LYS A 12 -26.46 -36.97 0.28
C LYS A 12 -25.14 -36.21 0.42
N THR A 13 -24.48 -36.45 1.55
CA THR A 13 -23.10 -36.01 1.79
C THR A 13 -22.16 -37.20 1.72
N ALA A 14 -21.02 -37.04 1.04
CA ALA A 14 -19.96 -38.04 0.98
C ALA A 14 -18.62 -37.40 1.33
N THR A 15 -17.74 -38.19 1.94
CA THR A 15 -16.37 -37.77 2.21
C THR A 15 -15.41 -38.70 1.48
N MET A 16 -14.42 -38.12 0.79
CA MET A 16 -13.37 -38.85 0.08
C MET A 16 -12.00 -38.40 0.59
N ASP A 17 -11.03 -39.29 0.62
CA ASP A 17 -9.66 -38.87 0.89
C ASP A 17 -9.13 -38.01 -0.26
N LEU A 18 -8.34 -37.00 0.09
CA LEU A 18 -7.68 -36.17 -0.91
C LEU A 18 -6.65 -37.03 -1.67
N PRO A 19 -6.65 -37.03 -3.01
CA PRO A 19 -5.64 -37.74 -3.80
C PRO A 19 -4.21 -37.37 -3.38
N GLN A 20 -3.32 -38.35 -3.35
CA GLN A 20 -1.96 -38.19 -2.83
C GLN A 20 -1.16 -37.13 -3.60
N ASP A 21 -1.36 -37.06 -4.91
CA ASP A 21 -0.76 -36.08 -5.82
C ASP A 21 -1.31 -34.65 -5.62
N TRP A 22 -2.42 -34.49 -4.89
CA TRP A 22 -3.05 -33.18 -4.65
C TRP A 22 -2.74 -32.60 -3.26
N ILE A 23 -1.99 -33.31 -2.42
CA ILE A 23 -1.70 -32.87 -1.05
C ILE A 23 -1.00 -31.50 -1.02
N ALA A 24 -0.13 -31.24 -2.00
CA ALA A 24 0.65 -30.01 -2.08
C ALA A 24 -0.15 -28.79 -2.56
N ILE A 25 -1.38 -28.98 -3.05
CA ILE A 25 -2.20 -27.91 -3.63
C ILE A 25 -3.50 -27.69 -2.85
N GLY A 26 -4.00 -26.46 -2.92
CA GLY A 26 -5.28 -26.04 -2.38
C GLY A 26 -5.82 -24.88 -3.19
N GLY A 27 -6.78 -24.14 -2.62
CA GLY A 27 -7.32 -22.91 -3.19
C GLY A 27 -7.56 -22.99 -4.70
N SER A 28 -7.00 -22.02 -5.44
CA SER A 28 -7.16 -21.93 -6.90
C SER A 28 -6.58 -23.12 -7.68
N GLY A 29 -5.41 -23.65 -7.29
CA GLY A 29 -4.81 -24.81 -7.95
C GLY A 29 -5.67 -26.07 -7.83
N LEU A 30 -6.24 -26.32 -6.65
CA LEU A 30 -7.15 -27.46 -6.45
C LEU A 30 -8.47 -27.28 -7.21
N ILE A 31 -9.02 -26.07 -7.23
CA ILE A 31 -10.20 -25.75 -8.05
C ILE A 31 -9.92 -26.09 -9.51
N ALA A 32 -8.80 -25.63 -10.07
CA ALA A 32 -8.45 -25.89 -11.46
C ALA A 32 -8.31 -27.38 -11.78
N LYS A 33 -7.74 -28.18 -10.86
CA LYS A 33 -7.67 -29.65 -11.00
C LYS A 33 -9.06 -30.30 -11.01
N ILE A 34 -9.93 -29.95 -10.06
CA ILE A 34 -11.29 -30.50 -9.98
C ILE A 34 -12.10 -30.11 -11.22
N MET A 35 -12.01 -28.86 -11.66
CA MET A 35 -12.71 -28.37 -12.85
C MET A 35 -12.32 -29.17 -14.11
N ASN A 36 -11.02 -29.35 -14.37
CA ASN A 36 -10.56 -30.12 -15.54
C ASN A 36 -10.95 -31.59 -15.50
N ASN A 37 -11.00 -32.19 -14.32
CA ASN A 37 -11.25 -33.62 -14.19
C ASN A 37 -12.73 -33.97 -14.15
N GLU A 38 -13.57 -33.03 -13.69
CA GLU A 38 -14.93 -33.38 -13.28
C GLU A 38 -16.03 -32.46 -13.83
N VAL A 39 -15.69 -31.33 -14.45
CA VAL A 39 -16.67 -30.38 -15.00
C VAL A 39 -16.51 -30.30 -16.52
N PRO A 40 -17.54 -30.63 -17.32
CA PRO A 40 -17.50 -30.41 -18.75
C PRO A 40 -17.34 -28.91 -19.05
N ALA A 41 -16.35 -28.53 -19.85
CA ALA A 41 -16.05 -27.12 -20.14
C ALA A 41 -17.16 -26.40 -20.92
N ASP A 42 -17.98 -27.15 -21.65
CA ASP A 42 -19.16 -26.72 -22.40
C ASP A 42 -20.47 -26.73 -21.57
N SER A 43 -20.43 -27.16 -20.31
CA SER A 43 -21.62 -27.22 -19.45
C SER A 43 -22.27 -25.85 -19.20
N ASP A 44 -23.58 -25.83 -18.96
CA ASP A 44 -24.26 -24.62 -18.49
C ASP A 44 -23.71 -24.17 -17.12
N PRO A 45 -23.20 -22.93 -16.97
CA PRO A 45 -22.71 -22.42 -15.69
C PRO A 45 -23.72 -22.48 -14.53
N LEU A 46 -25.02 -22.43 -14.79
CA LEU A 46 -26.05 -22.54 -13.74
C LEU A 46 -26.71 -23.94 -13.71
N GLY A 47 -26.27 -24.84 -14.58
CA GLY A 47 -26.79 -26.19 -14.71
C GLY A 47 -26.26 -27.19 -13.68
N PRO A 48 -26.74 -28.44 -13.71
CA PRO A 48 -26.38 -29.50 -12.76
C PRO A 48 -24.96 -30.07 -12.97
N GLN A 49 -24.38 -29.92 -14.16
CA GLN A 49 -23.03 -30.41 -14.46
C GLN A 49 -21.93 -29.50 -13.92
N ASN A 50 -22.21 -28.20 -13.76
CA ASN A 50 -21.27 -27.29 -13.13
C ASN A 50 -21.23 -27.52 -11.61
N LYS A 51 -20.06 -27.31 -11.00
CA LYS A 51 -19.83 -27.49 -9.56
C LYS A 51 -19.53 -26.16 -8.90
N LEU A 52 -19.98 -26.01 -7.65
CA LEU A 52 -19.46 -24.95 -6.78
C LEU A 52 -18.39 -25.58 -5.87
N ILE A 53 -17.17 -25.09 -5.96
CA ILE A 53 -16.02 -25.63 -5.23
C ILE A 53 -15.53 -24.55 -4.27
N ILE A 54 -15.51 -24.86 -2.98
CA ILE A 54 -14.89 -24.02 -1.95
C ILE A 54 -13.63 -24.73 -1.49
N ALA A 55 -12.45 -24.11 -1.64
CA ALA A 55 -11.16 -24.72 -1.33
C ALA A 55 -10.31 -23.81 -0.43
N CYS A 56 -9.76 -24.36 0.64
CA CYS A 56 -8.77 -23.66 1.47
C CYS A 56 -7.35 -23.98 1.00
N GLY A 57 -6.40 -23.12 1.34
CA GLY A 57 -4.98 -23.37 1.07
C GLY A 57 -4.41 -24.55 1.88
N PRO A 58 -3.33 -25.19 1.42
CA PRO A 58 -2.64 -26.28 2.10
C PRO A 58 -2.11 -25.95 3.49
N LEU A 59 -2.05 -24.68 3.87
CA LEU A 59 -1.53 -24.23 5.16
C LEU A 59 -2.60 -23.49 6.00
N ALA A 60 -3.87 -23.55 5.61
CA ALA A 60 -4.90 -22.67 6.15
C ALA A 60 -5.12 -22.81 7.65
N GLY A 61 -5.28 -24.02 8.17
CA GLY A 61 -5.52 -24.27 9.59
C GLY A 61 -4.32 -24.00 10.51
N THR A 62 -3.19 -23.55 9.96
CA THR A 62 -1.98 -23.27 10.73
C THR A 62 -2.03 -21.92 11.44
N MET A 63 -1.06 -21.70 12.34
CA MET A 63 -0.82 -20.40 12.98
C MET A 63 0.12 -19.50 12.16
N ALA A 64 0.49 -19.90 10.95
CA ALA A 64 1.31 -19.07 10.09
C ALA A 64 0.46 -17.89 9.58
N PRO A 65 1.01 -16.66 9.59
CA PRO A 65 0.21 -15.47 9.38
C PRO A 65 -0.23 -15.36 7.90
N GLN A 66 -1.42 -14.79 7.69
CA GLN A 66 -2.03 -14.55 6.36
C GLN A 66 -2.37 -15.79 5.50
N LEU A 67 -2.25 -17.01 6.03
CA LEU A 67 -2.56 -18.24 5.30
C LEU A 67 -4.02 -18.70 5.38
N GLY A 68 -4.92 -17.90 5.93
CA GLY A 68 -6.34 -18.21 6.06
C GLY A 68 -7.23 -17.83 4.87
N ARG A 69 -6.66 -17.47 3.70
CA ARG A 69 -7.48 -17.18 2.51
C ARG A 69 -8.20 -18.43 2.02
N ILE A 70 -9.36 -18.21 1.41
CA ILE A 70 -10.24 -19.24 0.88
C ILE A 70 -10.67 -18.89 -0.54
N SER A 71 -10.66 -19.87 -1.42
CA SER A 71 -11.04 -19.73 -2.82
C SER A 71 -12.41 -20.35 -3.06
N VAL A 72 -13.22 -19.69 -3.87
CA VAL A 72 -14.46 -20.24 -4.44
C VAL A 72 -14.26 -20.34 -5.95
N GLY A 73 -14.69 -21.44 -6.57
CA GLY A 73 -14.59 -21.58 -8.02
C GLY A 73 -15.66 -22.46 -8.65
N ALA A 74 -15.88 -22.22 -9.94
CA ALA A 74 -16.85 -22.88 -10.81
C ALA A 74 -16.60 -22.47 -12.28
N LYS A 75 -17.39 -23.01 -13.22
CA LYS A 75 -17.61 -22.33 -14.51
C LYS A 75 -18.44 -21.07 -14.24
N SER A 76 -17.95 -19.91 -14.66
CA SER A 76 -18.57 -18.61 -14.39
C SER A 76 -19.80 -18.38 -15.28
N PRO A 77 -20.93 -17.92 -14.73
CA PRO A 77 -22.05 -17.45 -15.54
C PRO A 77 -21.81 -16.05 -16.15
N LEU A 78 -20.78 -15.31 -15.68
CA LEU A 78 -20.42 -13.99 -16.18
C LEU A 78 -19.42 -14.07 -17.35
N THR A 79 -18.34 -14.83 -17.16
CA THR A 79 -17.25 -14.93 -18.15
C THR A 79 -17.32 -16.19 -19.01
N LEU A 80 -18.18 -17.15 -18.67
CA LEU A 80 -18.36 -18.44 -19.37
C LEU A 80 -17.10 -19.34 -19.40
N GLY A 81 -16.06 -18.99 -18.65
CA GLY A 81 -14.86 -19.80 -18.45
C GLY A 81 -14.69 -20.26 -17.02
N ILE A 82 -13.50 -20.74 -16.67
CA ILE A 82 -13.13 -20.99 -15.28
C ILE A 82 -13.08 -19.68 -14.49
N LYS A 83 -13.53 -19.72 -13.24
CA LYS A 83 -13.35 -18.61 -12.30
C LYS A 83 -12.91 -19.14 -10.95
N GLU A 84 -11.93 -18.44 -10.38
CA GLU A 84 -11.70 -18.41 -8.95
C GLU A 84 -11.99 -16.99 -8.44
N ALA A 85 -12.57 -16.90 -7.24
CA ALA A 85 -12.61 -15.67 -6.47
C ALA A 85 -12.22 -15.96 -5.02
N ASN A 86 -11.37 -15.11 -4.47
CA ASN A 86 -10.77 -15.30 -3.16
C ASN A 86 -11.47 -14.46 -2.07
N SER A 87 -11.51 -14.96 -0.84
CA SER A 87 -12.03 -14.25 0.33
C SER A 87 -11.14 -14.39 1.55
N GLY A 88 -11.30 -13.45 2.49
CA GLY A 88 -10.74 -13.53 3.84
C GLY A 88 -11.69 -14.24 4.80
N GLY A 89 -11.58 -13.94 6.10
CA GLY A 89 -12.41 -14.54 7.14
C GLY A 89 -11.77 -15.79 7.77
N PRO A 90 -12.45 -16.40 8.76
CA PRO A 90 -11.97 -17.61 9.43
C PRO A 90 -12.33 -18.91 8.70
N ALA A 91 -13.12 -18.86 7.62
CA ALA A 91 -13.68 -20.04 6.96
C ALA A 91 -12.61 -21.05 6.48
N GLY A 92 -11.53 -20.57 5.84
CA GLY A 92 -10.45 -21.44 5.37
C GLY A 92 -9.76 -22.21 6.50
N GLN A 93 -9.52 -21.55 7.63
CA GLN A 93 -8.98 -22.16 8.84
C GLN A 93 -9.94 -23.18 9.46
N TYR A 94 -11.24 -22.88 9.47
CA TYR A 94 -12.25 -23.76 10.03
C TYR A 94 -12.38 -25.04 9.19
N MET A 95 -12.38 -24.91 7.86
CA MET A 95 -12.39 -26.07 6.95
C MET A 95 -11.19 -27.00 7.18
N ASP A 96 -9.98 -26.45 7.27
CA ASP A 96 -8.78 -27.24 7.47
C ASP A 96 -8.78 -27.94 8.85
N ARG A 97 -9.22 -27.24 9.91
CA ARG A 97 -9.42 -27.84 11.25
C ARG A 97 -10.50 -28.92 11.28
N LEU A 98 -11.52 -28.82 10.43
CA LEU A 98 -12.54 -29.86 10.23
C LEU A 98 -12.03 -31.03 9.37
N GLY A 99 -10.79 -30.97 8.87
CA GLY A 99 -10.14 -32.02 8.10
C GLY A 99 -10.41 -31.97 6.59
N PHE A 100 -11.04 -30.89 6.10
CA PHE A 100 -11.42 -30.75 4.70
C PHE A 100 -10.51 -29.76 3.97
N ARG A 101 -10.04 -30.17 2.78
CA ARG A 101 -9.33 -29.28 1.85
C ARG A 101 -10.30 -28.53 0.96
N ALA A 102 -11.37 -29.21 0.53
CA ALA A 102 -12.41 -28.61 -0.29
C ALA A 102 -13.80 -29.16 0.03
N ILE A 103 -14.80 -28.33 -0.22
CA ILE A 103 -16.24 -28.65 -0.23
C ILE A 103 -16.71 -28.50 -1.68
N ILE A 104 -17.34 -29.55 -2.22
CA ILE A 104 -17.78 -29.64 -3.61
C ILE A 104 -19.29 -29.82 -3.63
N ILE A 105 -20.01 -28.86 -4.20
CA ILE A 105 -21.46 -28.91 -4.37
C ILE A 105 -21.77 -29.32 -5.80
N GLU A 106 -22.55 -30.40 -5.94
CA GLU A 106 -22.86 -31.08 -7.19
C GLU A 106 -24.37 -31.12 -7.42
N ASN A 107 -24.78 -31.19 -8.70
CA ASN A 107 -26.18 -31.18 -9.11
C ASN A 107 -26.96 -29.95 -8.61
N VAL A 108 -28.24 -29.85 -8.91
CA VAL A 108 -29.12 -28.76 -8.46
C VAL A 108 -30.20 -29.30 -7.54
N ALA A 109 -30.61 -28.48 -6.57
CA ALA A 109 -31.73 -28.79 -5.69
C ALA A 109 -33.07 -28.77 -6.45
N GLU A 110 -34.11 -29.28 -5.80
CA GLU A 110 -35.49 -29.09 -6.24
C GLU A 110 -35.81 -27.60 -6.40
N LYS A 111 -36.55 -27.26 -7.45
CA LYS A 111 -36.90 -25.87 -7.75
C LYS A 111 -37.55 -25.21 -6.54
N GLU A 112 -37.16 -23.97 -6.26
CA GLU A 112 -37.67 -23.13 -5.17
C GLU A 112 -37.33 -23.57 -3.73
N LYS A 113 -36.63 -24.69 -3.55
CA LYS A 113 -36.14 -25.16 -2.26
C LYS A 113 -34.76 -24.61 -1.95
N MET A 114 -34.58 -24.16 -0.71
CA MET A 114 -33.30 -23.66 -0.20
C MET A 114 -32.78 -24.54 0.94
N PHE A 115 -31.46 -24.65 1.02
CA PHE A 115 -30.76 -25.46 2.02
C PHE A 115 -29.61 -24.69 2.67
N CYS A 116 -29.30 -25.07 3.90
CA CYS A 116 -28.08 -24.71 4.60
C CYS A 116 -27.24 -25.97 4.82
N LEU A 117 -25.95 -25.90 4.52
CA LEU A 117 -25.01 -26.97 4.81
C LEU A 117 -24.29 -26.70 6.13
N ARG A 118 -24.53 -27.51 7.16
CA ARG A 118 -23.81 -27.40 8.43
C ARG A 118 -22.70 -28.44 8.49
N ILE A 119 -21.48 -28.00 8.80
CA ILE A 119 -20.31 -28.85 8.94
C ILE A 119 -19.72 -28.64 10.32
N SER A 120 -19.63 -29.70 11.09
CA SER A 120 -18.97 -29.70 12.40
C SER A 120 -18.11 -30.96 12.57
N LYS A 121 -17.51 -31.12 13.75
CA LYS A 121 -16.82 -32.38 14.12
C LYS A 121 -17.70 -33.63 13.94
N GLY A 122 -19.02 -33.48 14.07
CA GLY A 122 -19.98 -34.58 13.89
C GLY A 122 -20.29 -34.96 12.43
N GLY A 123 -19.70 -34.25 11.47
CA GLY A 123 -19.94 -34.47 10.03
C GLY A 123 -20.67 -33.31 9.37
N ALA A 124 -21.17 -33.56 8.16
CA ALA A 124 -21.88 -32.60 7.33
C ALA A 124 -23.37 -32.97 7.23
N ILE A 125 -24.25 -31.99 7.41
CA ILE A 125 -25.71 -32.16 7.36
C ILE A 125 -26.30 -31.07 6.48
N LEU A 126 -27.13 -31.47 5.51
CA LEU A 126 -27.89 -30.55 4.68
C LEU A 126 -29.27 -30.34 5.30
N GLU A 127 -29.54 -29.12 5.75
CA GLU A 127 -30.76 -28.74 6.47
C GLU A 127 -31.67 -27.89 5.55
N PRO A 128 -32.99 -28.13 5.47
CA PRO A 128 -33.91 -27.24 4.79
C PRO A 128 -33.82 -25.82 5.36
N ALA A 129 -33.84 -24.82 4.49
CA ALA A 129 -33.61 -23.42 4.82
C ALA A 129 -34.58 -22.47 4.09
N ASP A 130 -35.78 -22.95 3.75
CA ASP A 130 -36.82 -22.15 3.12
C ASP A 130 -37.20 -20.91 3.98
N GLU A 131 -37.03 -20.98 5.31
CA GLU A 131 -37.20 -19.85 6.26
C GLU A 131 -36.23 -18.68 6.02
N TYR A 132 -35.14 -18.91 5.29
CA TYR A 132 -34.13 -17.89 4.98
C TYR A 132 -34.23 -17.35 3.55
N LYS A 133 -35.20 -17.84 2.75
CA LYS A 133 -35.43 -17.39 1.37
C LYS A 133 -35.75 -15.89 1.35
N GLY A 134 -35.13 -15.16 0.43
CA GLY A 134 -35.31 -13.71 0.27
C GLY A 134 -34.61 -12.86 1.34
N LEU A 135 -33.93 -13.46 2.33
CA LEU A 135 -33.19 -12.68 3.33
C LEU A 135 -31.90 -12.13 2.73
N LYS A 136 -31.60 -10.88 3.07
CA LYS A 136 -30.31 -10.26 2.80
C LYS A 136 -29.22 -10.76 3.76
N ASN A 137 -27.96 -10.58 3.41
CA ASN A 137 -26.82 -11.21 4.09
C ASN A 137 -26.73 -10.83 5.58
N TYR A 138 -26.94 -9.57 5.95
CA TYR A 138 -26.82 -9.16 7.36
C TYR A 138 -27.93 -9.78 8.23
N GLU A 139 -29.17 -9.79 7.74
CA GLU A 139 -30.28 -10.42 8.46
C GLU A 139 -30.11 -11.95 8.55
N LEU A 140 -29.72 -12.59 7.45
CA LEU A 140 -29.41 -14.02 7.38
C LEU A 140 -28.39 -14.42 8.43
N VAL A 141 -27.23 -13.76 8.44
CA VAL A 141 -26.13 -14.07 9.36
C VAL A 141 -26.53 -13.79 10.80
N SER A 142 -27.32 -12.74 11.07
CA SER A 142 -27.86 -12.51 12.41
C SER A 142 -28.71 -13.68 12.89
N LYS A 143 -29.62 -14.20 12.06
CA LYS A 143 -30.47 -15.36 12.41
C LYS A 143 -29.66 -16.63 12.62
N ILE A 144 -28.68 -16.90 11.75
CA ILE A 144 -27.78 -18.05 11.90
C ILE A 144 -26.97 -17.95 13.20
N HIS A 145 -26.41 -16.78 13.53
CA HIS A 145 -25.70 -16.58 14.80
C HIS A 145 -26.60 -16.72 16.03
N SER A 146 -27.87 -16.32 15.95
CA SER A 146 -28.83 -16.57 17.03
C SER A 146 -29.09 -18.07 17.24
N LYS A 147 -29.04 -18.88 16.17
CA LYS A 147 -29.30 -20.33 16.21
C LYS A 147 -28.08 -21.16 16.61
N TYR A 148 -26.89 -20.86 16.06
CA TYR A 148 -25.68 -21.67 16.23
C TYR A 148 -24.59 -20.99 17.08
N GLY A 149 -24.82 -19.75 17.55
CA GLY A 149 -23.86 -18.95 18.28
C GLY A 149 -22.87 -18.21 17.37
N LYS A 150 -22.04 -17.33 17.96
CA LYS A 150 -21.08 -16.47 17.24
C LYS A 150 -19.75 -17.14 16.88
N LYS A 151 -19.51 -18.38 17.32
CA LYS A 151 -18.24 -19.10 17.13
C LYS A 151 -18.23 -19.96 15.86
N VAL A 152 -19.06 -19.63 14.87
CA VAL A 152 -19.11 -20.30 13.56
C VAL A 152 -18.60 -19.36 12.46
N ALA A 153 -18.03 -19.93 11.41
CA ALA A 153 -17.78 -19.19 10.17
C ALA A 153 -18.94 -19.46 9.20
N ILE A 154 -19.43 -18.43 8.53
CA ILE A 154 -20.57 -18.55 7.61
C ILE A 154 -20.12 -18.14 6.21
N ILE A 155 -20.47 -18.96 5.23
CA ILE A 155 -20.36 -18.68 3.80
C ILE A 155 -21.79 -18.58 3.27
N CYS A 156 -22.18 -17.51 2.61
CA CYS A 156 -23.58 -17.31 2.23
C CYS A 156 -23.73 -16.53 0.92
N THR A 157 -24.95 -16.49 0.42
CA THR A 157 -25.34 -15.60 -0.67
C THR A 157 -26.56 -14.77 -0.26
N GLY A 158 -26.59 -13.51 -0.73
CA GLY A 158 -27.74 -12.64 -0.61
C GLY A 158 -28.80 -12.88 -1.69
N ILE A 159 -29.70 -11.91 -1.87
CA ILE A 159 -30.78 -11.94 -2.86
C ILE A 159 -30.23 -12.08 -4.29
N ALA A 160 -29.08 -11.45 -4.58
CA ALA A 160 -28.52 -11.48 -5.93
C ALA A 160 -28.16 -12.91 -6.38
N GLY A 161 -27.56 -13.72 -5.50
CA GLY A 161 -27.27 -15.12 -5.84
C GLY A 161 -28.52 -15.99 -5.86
N GLU A 162 -29.51 -15.77 -4.99
CA GLU A 162 -30.81 -16.47 -5.08
C GLU A 162 -31.50 -16.25 -6.42
N ARG A 163 -31.36 -15.05 -6.99
CA ARG A 163 -31.87 -14.69 -8.32
C ARG A 163 -30.96 -15.09 -9.47
N MET A 164 -29.82 -15.69 -9.16
CA MET A 164 -28.80 -16.13 -10.12
C MET A 164 -28.29 -14.99 -11.01
N TYR A 165 -28.19 -13.78 -10.46
CA TYR A 165 -27.61 -12.64 -11.16
C TYR A 165 -26.11 -12.85 -11.41
N ARG A 166 -25.65 -12.62 -12.65
CA ARG A 166 -24.27 -12.89 -13.06
C ARG A 166 -23.22 -12.04 -12.31
N GLY A 167 -23.60 -10.94 -11.67
CA GLY A 167 -22.75 -10.13 -10.78
C GLY A 167 -22.82 -10.51 -9.30
N ALA A 168 -23.44 -11.64 -8.93
CA ALA A 168 -23.60 -12.05 -7.53
C ALA A 168 -22.30 -12.59 -6.89
N SER A 169 -22.05 -12.20 -5.65
CA SER A 169 -20.91 -12.62 -4.83
C SER A 169 -21.24 -13.79 -3.92
N VAL A 170 -20.20 -14.51 -3.47
CA VAL A 170 -20.29 -15.37 -2.28
C VAL A 170 -19.70 -14.61 -1.10
N SER A 171 -20.50 -14.38 -0.06
CA SER A 171 -20.14 -13.62 1.12
C SER A 171 -19.68 -14.53 2.26
N PHE A 172 -18.80 -14.00 3.10
CA PHE A 172 -18.15 -14.70 4.20
C PHE A 172 -18.17 -13.81 5.44
N THR A 173 -18.35 -14.41 6.61
CA THR A 173 -18.15 -13.69 7.86
C THR A 173 -16.66 -13.41 8.08
N ASP A 174 -16.36 -12.21 8.60
CA ASP A 174 -15.04 -11.90 9.14
C ASP A 174 -14.86 -12.45 10.57
N ILE A 175 -13.75 -12.12 11.22
CA ILE A 175 -13.43 -12.58 12.59
C ILE A 175 -14.37 -12.03 13.67
N LEU A 176 -15.19 -11.04 13.34
CA LEU A 176 -16.19 -10.44 14.22
C LEU A 176 -17.62 -10.91 13.88
N GLY A 177 -17.76 -11.77 12.87
CA GLY A 177 -19.05 -12.29 12.42
C GLY A 177 -19.74 -11.39 11.39
N ASP A 178 -19.04 -10.43 10.77
CA ASP A 178 -19.63 -9.52 9.80
C ASP A 178 -19.56 -10.09 8.36
N PRO A 179 -20.67 -10.21 7.60
CA PRO A 179 -20.68 -10.81 6.26
C PRO A 179 -20.17 -9.90 5.14
N SER A 180 -19.13 -9.10 5.39
CA SER A 180 -18.57 -8.13 4.43
C SER A 180 -17.36 -8.62 3.65
N ARG A 181 -16.95 -9.89 3.83
CA ARG A 181 -15.88 -10.49 3.03
C ARG A 181 -16.51 -11.18 1.83
N ASN A 182 -15.99 -10.94 0.64
CA ASN A 182 -16.62 -11.48 -0.56
C ASN A 182 -15.59 -12.19 -1.44
N ALA A 183 -15.88 -13.43 -1.83
CA ALA A 183 -15.40 -13.98 -3.09
C ALA A 183 -16.31 -13.41 -4.18
N ALA A 184 -16.03 -12.17 -4.57
CA ALA A 184 -17.01 -11.31 -5.23
C ALA A 184 -17.23 -11.65 -6.71
N ARG A 185 -16.12 -11.85 -7.42
CA ARG A 185 -16.09 -11.63 -8.87
C ARG A 185 -16.53 -12.87 -9.64
N GLY A 186 -17.13 -12.66 -10.81
CA GLY A 186 -17.42 -13.71 -11.78
C GLY A 186 -18.70 -14.51 -11.51
N GLY A 187 -19.59 -14.03 -10.65
CA GLY A 187 -20.94 -14.57 -10.52
C GLY A 187 -21.03 -15.90 -9.75
N LEU A 188 -20.07 -16.19 -8.88
CA LEU A 188 -20.08 -17.44 -8.11
C LEU A 188 -21.23 -17.50 -7.10
N GLY A 189 -21.76 -16.35 -6.67
CA GLY A 189 -23.00 -16.28 -5.87
C GLY A 189 -24.21 -16.82 -6.63
N ALA A 190 -24.29 -16.60 -7.94
CA ALA A 190 -25.34 -17.17 -8.79
C ALA A 190 -25.19 -18.68 -8.95
N VAL A 191 -23.95 -19.17 -9.05
CA VAL A 191 -23.71 -20.63 -9.01
C VAL A 191 -24.18 -21.18 -7.67
N MET A 192 -23.83 -20.57 -6.54
CA MET A 192 -24.31 -20.99 -5.21
C MET A 192 -25.85 -21.03 -5.11
N GLY A 193 -26.53 -19.98 -5.59
CA GLY A 193 -27.99 -19.95 -5.64
C GLY A 193 -28.61 -20.98 -6.58
N SER A 194 -28.01 -21.25 -7.75
CA SER A 194 -28.47 -22.29 -8.68
C SER A 194 -28.48 -23.69 -8.07
N LYS A 195 -27.60 -23.93 -7.08
CA LYS A 195 -27.51 -25.18 -6.34
C LYS A 195 -28.57 -25.28 -5.23
N GLY A 196 -29.35 -24.21 -4.99
CA GLY A 196 -30.31 -24.12 -3.89
C GLY A 196 -29.66 -23.95 -2.52
N LEU A 197 -28.41 -23.46 -2.47
CA LEU A 197 -27.65 -23.34 -1.22
C LEU A 197 -27.67 -21.90 -0.72
N LYS A 198 -28.28 -21.66 0.46
CA LYS A 198 -28.36 -20.33 1.09
C LYS A 198 -27.10 -20.00 1.89
N ALA A 199 -26.61 -20.98 2.66
CA ALA A 199 -25.43 -20.82 3.49
C ALA A 199 -24.69 -22.14 3.76
N ILE A 200 -23.41 -22.04 4.08
CA ILE A 200 -22.57 -23.07 4.69
C ILE A 200 -22.15 -22.56 6.07
N ILE A 201 -22.44 -23.33 7.11
CA ILE A 201 -22.10 -23.04 8.50
C ILE A 201 -20.97 -23.97 8.93
N LEU A 202 -19.82 -23.41 9.24
CA LEU A 202 -18.64 -24.13 9.68
C LEU A 202 -18.46 -23.96 11.19
N ASP A 203 -18.48 -25.07 11.93
CA ASP A 203 -18.21 -25.11 13.37
C ASP A 203 -17.01 -26.01 13.69
N ALA A 204 -15.85 -25.40 13.84
CA ALA A 204 -14.61 -26.10 14.20
C ALA A 204 -14.44 -26.31 15.73
N SER A 205 -15.50 -26.11 16.52
CA SER A 205 -15.44 -26.32 17.97
C SER A 205 -15.14 -27.79 18.31
N GLY A 206 -14.22 -28.01 19.25
CA GLY A 206 -13.85 -29.36 19.71
C GLY A 206 -13.01 -30.19 18.72
N THR A 207 -12.58 -29.62 17.59
CA THR A 207 -11.59 -30.25 16.71
C THR A 207 -10.20 -30.24 17.37
N PRO A 208 -9.33 -31.23 17.11
CA PRO A 208 -7.94 -31.17 17.55
C PRO A 208 -7.19 -29.99 16.88
N PRO A 209 -6.05 -29.57 17.44
CA PRO A 209 -5.08 -28.75 16.71
C PRO A 209 -4.63 -29.45 15.43
N ILE A 210 -4.20 -28.68 14.44
CA ILE A 210 -3.67 -29.25 13.20
C ILE A 210 -2.30 -29.93 13.43
N ASP A 211 -2.03 -30.96 12.62
CA ASP A 211 -0.74 -31.66 12.65
C ASP A 211 0.36 -30.86 11.93
N ILE A 212 1.55 -30.88 12.53
CA ILE A 212 2.78 -30.27 12.00
C ILE A 212 3.93 -31.26 12.26
N CYS A 213 4.50 -31.81 11.19
CA CYS A 213 5.60 -32.78 11.26
C CYS A 213 6.87 -32.22 11.94
N ASP A 214 7.31 -31.03 11.55
CA ASP A 214 8.47 -30.33 12.15
C ASP A 214 8.05 -28.98 12.74
N ARG A 215 7.79 -29.00 14.05
CA ARG A 215 7.41 -27.79 14.80
C ARG A 215 8.56 -26.79 14.96
N GLY A 216 9.81 -27.25 14.91
CA GLY A 216 11.00 -26.40 15.04
C GLY A 216 11.18 -25.53 13.79
N LEU A 217 11.19 -26.17 12.62
CA LEU A 217 11.23 -25.48 11.34
C LEU A 217 10.04 -24.54 11.17
N PHE A 218 8.83 -24.98 11.52
CA PHE A 218 7.62 -24.16 11.45
C PHE A 218 7.76 -22.86 12.26
N ARG A 219 8.15 -22.95 13.54
CA ARG A 219 8.32 -21.79 14.43
C ARG A 219 9.40 -20.83 13.93
N LYS A 220 10.54 -21.37 13.48
CA LYS A 220 11.65 -20.56 12.93
C LYS A 220 11.19 -19.78 11.69
N THR A 221 10.51 -20.47 10.78
CA THR A 221 10.00 -19.89 9.52
C THR A 221 8.97 -18.81 9.79
N VAL A 222 7.98 -19.08 10.65
CA VAL A 222 6.95 -18.09 11.03
C VAL A 222 7.56 -16.88 11.73
N LYS A 223 8.48 -17.07 12.69
CA LYS A 223 9.13 -15.96 13.40
C LYS A 223 9.90 -15.06 12.43
N SER A 224 10.65 -15.65 11.50
CA SER A 224 11.38 -14.91 10.46
C SER A 224 10.44 -14.13 9.55
N TRP A 225 9.33 -14.75 9.12
CA TRP A 225 8.37 -14.13 8.23
C TRP A 225 7.58 -12.98 8.88
N VAL A 226 7.17 -13.14 10.15
CA VAL A 226 6.54 -12.06 10.92
C VAL A 226 7.47 -10.86 11.03
N ARG A 227 8.77 -11.08 11.28
CA ARG A 227 9.77 -10.01 11.30
C ARG A 227 9.90 -9.34 9.93
N THR A 228 9.89 -10.12 8.85
CA THR A 228 9.93 -9.59 7.48
C THR A 228 8.75 -8.68 7.19
N ILE A 229 7.52 -9.12 7.50
CA ILE A 229 6.30 -8.32 7.29
C ILE A 229 6.32 -7.04 8.12
N ALA A 230 6.78 -7.10 9.38
CA ALA A 230 6.80 -5.95 10.28
C ALA A 230 7.71 -4.79 9.79
N HIS A 231 8.74 -5.10 8.98
CA HIS A 231 9.68 -4.11 8.44
C HIS A 231 9.50 -3.88 6.93
N ASP A 232 8.44 -4.44 6.33
CA ASP A 232 8.13 -4.19 4.92
C ASP A 232 7.25 -2.94 4.77
N ILE A 233 7.72 -1.98 3.99
CA ILE A 233 7.05 -0.68 3.80
C ILE A 233 5.64 -0.86 3.21
N SER A 234 5.47 -1.79 2.26
CA SER A 234 4.16 -2.01 1.62
C SER A 234 3.17 -2.60 2.61
N CYS A 235 3.59 -3.62 3.38
CA CYS A 235 2.81 -4.17 4.48
C CYS A 235 2.46 -3.10 5.53
N GLY A 236 3.40 -2.22 5.87
CA GLY A 236 3.19 -1.09 6.78
C GLY A 236 2.12 -0.10 6.28
N LEU A 237 2.14 0.25 4.98
CA LEU A 237 1.11 1.09 4.37
C LEU A 237 -0.29 0.44 4.44
N TYR A 238 -0.40 -0.87 4.17
CA TYR A 238 -1.66 -1.60 4.34
C TYR A 238 -2.13 -1.65 5.79
N ALA A 239 -1.21 -1.85 6.74
CA ALA A 239 -1.54 -1.89 8.18
C ALA A 239 -2.05 -0.53 8.67
N LYS A 240 -1.54 0.55 8.09
CA LYS A 240 -1.89 1.92 8.42
C LYS A 240 -3.21 2.38 7.81
N TYR A 241 -3.35 2.22 6.49
CA TYR A 241 -4.40 2.89 5.71
C TYR A 241 -5.44 1.91 5.17
N GLY A 242 -5.22 0.61 5.33
CA GLY A 242 -5.92 -0.41 4.57
C GLY A 242 -5.53 -0.36 3.10
N THR A 243 -6.28 -1.06 2.25
CA THR A 243 -6.15 -0.87 0.79
C THR A 243 -6.46 0.55 0.32
N PRO A 244 -7.30 1.39 0.98
CA PRO A 244 -7.56 2.77 0.56
C PRO A 244 -6.34 3.69 0.42
N PHE A 245 -5.15 3.31 0.92
CA PHE A 245 -3.90 4.01 0.56
C PHE A 245 -3.73 4.14 -0.97
N ALA A 246 -4.23 3.16 -1.72
CA ALA A 246 -4.14 3.12 -3.16
C ALA A 246 -4.92 4.25 -3.85
N VAL A 247 -5.86 4.93 -3.19
CA VAL A 247 -6.60 6.07 -3.77
C VAL A 247 -5.65 7.19 -4.18
N ALA A 248 -4.81 7.66 -3.26
CA ALA A 248 -3.84 8.72 -3.55
C ALA A 248 -2.79 8.25 -4.56
N ASN A 249 -2.30 7.01 -4.42
CA ASN A 249 -1.35 6.42 -5.35
C ASN A 249 -1.91 6.37 -6.78
N SER A 250 -3.09 5.78 -6.97
CA SER A 250 -3.74 5.66 -8.28
C SER A 250 -4.08 7.01 -8.89
N ALA A 251 -4.61 7.95 -8.10
CA ALA A 251 -4.91 9.31 -8.57
C ALA A 251 -3.64 10.03 -9.05
N ASN A 252 -2.54 9.95 -8.29
CA ASN A 252 -1.24 10.55 -8.65
C ASN A 252 -0.55 9.84 -9.82
N GLN A 253 -0.88 8.58 -10.10
CA GLN A 253 -0.42 7.86 -11.29
C GLN A 253 -1.36 8.08 -12.49
N GLY A 254 -2.52 8.72 -12.29
CA GLY A 254 -3.54 8.91 -13.32
C GLY A 254 -4.23 7.60 -13.72
N THR A 255 -4.46 6.70 -12.76
CA THR A 255 -5.06 5.37 -12.98
C THR A 255 -6.34 5.14 -12.18
N LEU A 256 -6.82 6.11 -11.39
CA LEU A 256 -8.04 5.97 -10.59
C LEU A 256 -9.27 6.23 -11.47
N PRO A 257 -10.10 5.22 -11.80
CA PRO A 257 -11.25 5.41 -12.66
C PRO A 257 -12.18 6.47 -12.11
N THR A 258 -12.49 7.46 -12.95
CA THR A 258 -13.33 8.60 -12.58
C THR A 258 -14.37 8.85 -13.64
N ASN A 259 -15.64 8.95 -13.22
CA ASN A 259 -16.80 9.16 -14.09
C ASN A 259 -16.82 8.17 -15.27
N ASN A 260 -17.14 6.89 -15.06
CA ASN A 260 -17.11 5.85 -16.10
C ASN A 260 -15.79 5.81 -16.90
N TYR A 261 -14.66 5.80 -16.19
CA TYR A 261 -13.32 5.76 -16.79
C TYR A 261 -13.02 6.93 -17.76
N HIS A 262 -13.68 8.08 -17.66
CA HIS A 262 -13.35 9.25 -18.50
C HIS A 262 -12.08 9.98 -18.04
N SER A 263 -11.70 9.84 -16.77
CA SER A 263 -10.46 10.39 -16.20
C SER A 263 -9.79 9.39 -15.26
N GLY A 264 -8.47 9.49 -15.15
CA GLY A 264 -7.65 8.72 -14.21
C GLY A 264 -7.36 9.46 -12.90
N ARG A 265 -7.88 10.67 -12.74
CA ARG A 265 -7.71 11.51 -11.54
C ARG A 265 -8.90 12.46 -11.33
N PRO A 266 -9.70 12.31 -10.26
CA PRO A 266 -10.63 13.34 -9.81
C PRO A 266 -9.84 14.51 -9.18
N ASN A 267 -10.35 15.74 -9.25
CA ASN A 267 -9.69 16.89 -8.61
C ASN A 267 -9.65 16.76 -7.08
N ASP A 268 -10.73 16.25 -6.49
CA ASP A 268 -10.92 16.20 -5.04
C ASP A 268 -10.66 14.81 -4.43
N PHE A 269 -9.80 13.99 -5.08
CA PHE A 269 -9.56 12.60 -4.65
C PHE A 269 -9.07 12.46 -3.20
N TYR A 270 -8.47 13.52 -2.63
CA TYR A 270 -8.02 13.57 -1.25
C TYR A 270 -9.19 13.44 -0.24
N LYS A 271 -10.43 13.81 -0.62
CA LYS A 271 -11.63 13.64 0.22
C LYS A 271 -11.98 12.17 0.50
N ILE A 272 -11.50 11.27 -0.37
CA ILE A 272 -11.77 9.84 -0.28
C ILE A 272 -10.47 9.02 -0.11
N SER A 273 -9.37 9.67 0.30
CA SER A 273 -8.08 8.99 0.46
C SER A 273 -7.98 8.19 1.74
N GLY A 274 -6.94 7.34 1.84
CA GLY A 274 -6.62 6.63 3.08
C GLY A 274 -6.41 7.57 4.27
N GLU A 275 -5.82 8.75 4.07
CA GLU A 275 -5.65 9.78 5.09
C GLU A 275 -7.00 10.29 5.62
N ALA A 276 -7.91 10.70 4.73
CA ALA A 276 -9.24 11.16 5.12
C ALA A 276 -10.01 10.08 5.90
N ILE A 277 -9.86 8.81 5.52
CA ILE A 277 -10.44 7.69 6.27
C ILE A 277 -9.82 7.60 7.67
N GLN A 278 -8.49 7.68 7.81
CA GLN A 278 -7.85 7.62 9.12
C GLN A 278 -8.28 8.74 10.06
N GLU A 279 -8.47 9.96 9.55
CA GLU A 279 -9.04 11.07 10.33
C GLU A 279 -10.43 10.71 10.86
N ARG A 280 -11.32 10.17 10.01
CA ARG A 280 -12.65 9.71 10.45
C ARG A 280 -12.59 8.55 11.43
N LEU A 281 -11.67 7.60 11.27
CA LEU A 281 -11.51 6.51 12.23
C LEU A 281 -11.11 7.06 13.61
N PHE A 282 -10.21 8.03 13.64
CA PHE A 282 -9.79 8.68 14.88
C PHE A 282 -10.95 9.46 15.53
N GLU A 283 -11.62 10.33 14.77
CA GLU A 283 -12.68 11.21 15.28
C GLU A 283 -13.94 10.47 15.71
N ARG A 284 -14.31 9.39 15.01
CA ARG A 284 -15.60 8.71 15.16
C ARG A 284 -15.49 7.32 15.82
N GLY A 285 -14.31 6.94 16.32
CA GLY A 285 -14.11 5.67 17.04
C GLY A 285 -14.06 4.42 16.14
N GLY A 286 -13.68 4.59 14.88
CA GLY A 286 -13.44 3.49 13.95
C GLY A 286 -12.17 2.70 14.29
N ARG A 287 -11.98 1.53 13.67
CA ARG A 287 -10.79 0.70 13.94
C ARG A 287 -10.40 -0.18 12.77
N MET A 288 -9.17 -0.68 12.82
CA MET A 288 -8.64 -1.66 11.87
C MET A 288 -8.37 -3.01 12.52
N HIS A 289 -8.53 -4.10 11.76
CA HIS A 289 -8.32 -5.46 12.25
C HIS A 289 -7.85 -6.44 11.17
N GLY A 290 -7.44 -7.64 11.60
CA GLY A 290 -7.11 -8.74 10.70
C GLY A 290 -8.34 -9.30 9.99
N CYS A 291 -8.23 -9.58 8.69
CA CYS A 291 -9.30 -10.24 7.94
C CYS A 291 -9.57 -11.66 8.42
N MET A 292 -8.56 -12.32 8.99
CA MET A 292 -8.56 -13.71 9.45
C MET A 292 -7.76 -13.82 10.76
N PRO A 293 -7.99 -14.85 11.58
CA PRO A 293 -7.16 -15.16 12.75
C PRO A 293 -5.67 -15.25 12.38
N GLY A 294 -4.81 -14.58 13.15
CA GLY A 294 -3.36 -14.58 12.95
C GLY A 294 -2.83 -13.61 11.90
N CYS A 295 -3.68 -12.84 11.21
CA CYS A 295 -3.21 -11.79 10.29
C CYS A 295 -2.50 -10.66 11.06
N VAL A 296 -1.21 -10.46 10.75
CA VAL A 296 -0.38 -9.41 11.38
C VAL A 296 -0.43 -8.06 10.66
N VAL A 297 -0.84 -8.03 9.38
CA VAL A 297 -1.00 -6.79 8.60
C VAL A 297 -2.20 -5.98 9.06
N LYS A 298 -3.33 -6.61 9.40
CA LYS A 298 -4.52 -5.94 9.95
C LYS A 298 -5.10 -4.78 9.11
N CYS A 299 -5.12 -4.93 7.79
CA CYS A 299 -5.56 -3.88 6.85
C CYS A 299 -7.08 -3.64 6.78
N SER A 300 -7.92 -4.42 7.46
CA SER A 300 -9.37 -4.30 7.32
C SER A 300 -9.92 -3.17 8.14
N ILE A 301 -10.73 -2.30 7.52
CA ILE A 301 -11.33 -1.13 8.15
C ILE A 301 -12.77 -1.41 8.58
N ILE A 302 -13.08 -1.10 9.84
CA ILE A 302 -14.45 -0.95 10.36
C ILE A 302 -14.72 0.55 10.35
N TYR A 303 -15.47 0.99 9.33
CA TYR A 303 -15.74 2.39 9.06
C TYR A 303 -17.00 2.84 9.84
N PRO A 304 -16.89 3.87 10.70
CA PRO A 304 -18.01 4.40 11.48
C PRO A 304 -18.78 5.50 10.72
N ASP A 305 -20.08 5.60 10.99
CA ASP A 305 -20.88 6.78 10.66
C ASP A 305 -20.59 7.95 11.62
N GLU A 306 -21.24 9.09 11.41
CA GLU A 306 -21.13 10.30 12.23
C GLU A 306 -21.49 10.07 13.71
N GLN A 307 -22.28 9.05 14.03
CA GLN A 307 -22.66 8.68 15.40
C GLN A 307 -21.72 7.63 16.01
N GLY A 308 -20.64 7.26 15.30
CA GLY A 308 -19.66 6.25 15.74
C GLY A 308 -20.16 4.81 15.60
N LYS A 309 -21.32 4.58 14.97
CA LYS A 309 -21.83 3.24 14.70
C LYS A 309 -21.21 2.71 13.42
N ARG A 310 -20.93 1.40 13.36
CA ARG A 310 -20.39 0.77 12.15
C ARG A 310 -21.34 0.98 10.96
N LEU A 311 -20.86 1.71 9.96
CA LEU A 311 -21.51 1.90 8.67
C LEU A 311 -21.11 0.81 7.67
N ALA A 312 -19.81 0.55 7.57
CA ALA A 312 -19.26 -0.46 6.66
C ALA A 312 -18.11 -1.22 7.32
N SER A 313 -17.86 -2.45 6.87
CA SER A 313 -16.66 -3.21 7.21
C SER A 313 -15.94 -3.63 5.93
N ALA A 314 -14.67 -4.02 6.03
CA ALA A 314 -13.80 -4.29 4.88
C ALA A 314 -13.83 -3.13 3.86
N TYR A 315 -13.72 -1.89 4.34
CA TYR A 315 -13.83 -0.71 3.48
C TYR A 315 -12.58 -0.57 2.59
N GLU A 316 -12.69 -1.05 1.36
CA GLU A 316 -11.58 -1.34 0.46
C GLU A 316 -11.44 -0.35 -0.70
N TYR A 317 -10.21 -0.20 -1.22
CA TYR A 317 -9.89 0.63 -2.39
C TYR A 317 -10.82 0.40 -3.57
N GLU A 318 -11.02 -0.86 -3.98
CA GLU A 318 -11.84 -1.19 -5.15
C GLU A 318 -13.27 -0.69 -4.98
N THR A 319 -13.83 -0.77 -3.77
CA THR A 319 -15.16 -0.23 -3.49
C THR A 319 -15.17 1.30 -3.57
N ILE A 320 -14.16 1.96 -3.00
CA ILE A 320 -14.04 3.43 -3.06
C ILE A 320 -13.85 3.92 -4.50
N ALA A 321 -13.07 3.21 -5.30
CA ALA A 321 -12.87 3.54 -6.70
C ALA A 321 -14.17 3.33 -7.50
N MET A 322 -14.79 2.16 -7.36
CA MET A 322 -15.90 1.75 -8.25
C MET A 322 -17.27 2.29 -7.83
N LEU A 323 -17.53 2.51 -6.54
CA LEU A 323 -18.76 3.14 -6.03
C LEU A 323 -18.55 4.62 -5.66
N GLY A 324 -17.32 5.11 -5.71
CA GLY A 324 -16.97 6.51 -5.45
C GLY A 324 -16.53 7.22 -6.72
N SER A 325 -15.23 7.24 -6.99
CA SER A 325 -14.66 8.05 -8.08
C SER A 325 -15.24 7.73 -9.44
N ASN A 326 -15.45 6.46 -9.76
CA ASN A 326 -16.02 6.05 -11.04
C ASN A 326 -17.48 6.51 -11.20
N LEU A 327 -18.19 6.78 -10.11
CA LEU A 327 -19.54 7.34 -10.08
C LEU A 327 -19.54 8.86 -9.78
N GLY A 328 -18.38 9.51 -9.71
CA GLY A 328 -18.25 10.93 -9.38
C GLY A 328 -18.55 11.28 -7.92
N ILE A 329 -18.66 10.30 -7.03
CA ILE A 329 -19.01 10.47 -5.62
C ILE A 329 -17.71 10.61 -4.79
N MET A 330 -17.56 11.74 -4.11
CA MET A 330 -16.38 12.10 -3.29
C MET A 330 -16.71 12.18 -1.79
N ASP A 331 -17.66 11.36 -1.33
CA ASP A 331 -18.16 11.32 0.04
C ASP A 331 -18.00 9.90 0.61
N LEU A 332 -17.16 9.76 1.65
CA LEU A 332 -16.85 8.47 2.26
C LEU A 332 -18.06 7.81 2.95
N ASP A 333 -19.00 8.58 3.49
CA ASP A 333 -20.18 8.03 4.15
C ASP A 333 -21.20 7.56 3.11
N ALA A 334 -21.33 8.30 2.00
CA ALA A 334 -22.13 7.88 0.86
C ALA A 334 -21.62 6.57 0.24
N ILE A 335 -20.31 6.48 -0.02
CA ILE A 335 -19.67 5.27 -0.55
C ILE A 335 -19.83 4.12 0.47
N GLY A 336 -19.68 4.39 1.77
CA GLY A 336 -19.93 3.40 2.84
C GLY A 336 -21.35 2.83 2.81
N LYS A 337 -22.37 3.65 2.56
CA LYS A 337 -23.77 3.20 2.40
C LYS A 337 -23.95 2.32 1.17
N LEU A 338 -23.41 2.73 0.02
CA LEU A 338 -23.49 1.94 -1.21
C LEU A 338 -22.77 0.59 -1.04
N LYS A 339 -21.62 0.58 -0.36
CA LYS A 339 -20.92 -0.66 -0.01
C LYS A 339 -21.80 -1.58 0.83
N PHE A 340 -22.39 -1.06 1.91
CA PHE A 340 -23.26 -1.83 2.77
C PHE A 340 -24.41 -2.49 1.99
N MET A 341 -25.04 -1.74 1.07
CA MET A 341 -26.08 -2.28 0.20
C MET A 341 -25.57 -3.41 -0.70
N CYS A 342 -24.38 -3.26 -1.30
CA CYS A 342 -23.78 -4.31 -2.12
C CYS A 342 -23.48 -5.58 -1.30
N ASP A 343 -22.89 -5.43 -0.11
CA ASP A 343 -22.63 -6.55 0.81
C ASP A 343 -23.93 -7.24 1.24
N ASP A 344 -24.98 -6.47 1.55
CA ASP A 344 -26.26 -7.03 2.02
C ASP A 344 -27.00 -7.78 0.90
N LEU A 345 -26.98 -7.25 -0.32
CA LEU A 345 -27.57 -7.89 -1.50
C LEU A 345 -26.74 -9.09 -2.00
N GLY A 346 -25.45 -9.14 -1.69
CA GLY A 346 -24.51 -10.14 -2.20
C GLY A 346 -24.07 -9.83 -3.64
N LEU A 347 -23.61 -8.61 -3.89
CA LEU A 347 -23.17 -8.13 -5.21
C LEU A 347 -21.66 -7.85 -5.23
N ASP A 348 -21.04 -8.09 -6.38
CA ASP A 348 -19.69 -7.59 -6.68
C ASP A 348 -19.71 -6.07 -6.84
N ALA A 349 -19.10 -5.36 -5.90
CA ALA A 349 -19.01 -3.89 -5.90
C ALA A 349 -18.29 -3.33 -7.15
N ILE A 350 -17.34 -4.08 -7.73
CA ILE A 350 -16.63 -3.66 -8.94
C ILE A 350 -17.57 -3.75 -10.14
N GLU A 351 -18.20 -4.92 -10.31
CA GLU A 351 -19.09 -5.20 -11.43
C GLU A 351 -20.31 -4.27 -11.41
N VAL A 352 -20.97 -4.11 -10.25
CA VAL A 352 -22.13 -3.23 -10.12
C VAL A 352 -21.74 -1.76 -10.20
N GLY A 353 -20.60 -1.35 -9.64
CA GLY A 353 -20.11 0.03 -9.75
C GLY A 353 -19.82 0.42 -11.20
N SER A 354 -19.28 -0.52 -11.99
CA SER A 354 -19.10 -0.33 -13.43
C SER A 354 -20.43 -0.26 -14.19
N ALA A 355 -21.38 -1.13 -13.85
CA ALA A 355 -22.73 -1.13 -14.42
C ALA A 355 -23.50 0.17 -14.12
N LEU A 356 -23.42 0.68 -12.90
CA LEU A 356 -24.00 1.97 -12.49
C LEU A 356 -23.38 3.14 -13.27
N ALA A 357 -22.07 3.12 -13.49
CA ALA A 357 -21.39 4.12 -14.30
C ALA A 357 -21.87 4.09 -15.77
N VAL A 358 -22.06 2.91 -16.35
CA VAL A 358 -22.69 2.75 -17.67
C VAL A 358 -24.14 3.24 -17.68
N ALA A 359 -24.90 3.00 -16.62
CA ALA A 359 -26.27 3.48 -16.50
C ALA A 359 -26.36 5.02 -16.49
N SER A 360 -25.31 5.70 -15.99
CA SER A 360 -25.22 7.16 -16.04
C SER A 360 -25.03 7.71 -17.46
N GLU A 361 -24.37 6.97 -18.36
CA GLU A 361 -24.21 7.36 -19.78
C GLU A 361 -25.55 7.33 -20.55
N ALA A 362 -26.57 6.68 -19.99
CA ALA A 362 -27.92 6.60 -20.54
C ALA A 362 -28.94 7.38 -19.69
N ASP A 363 -28.49 8.34 -18.88
CA ASP A 363 -29.30 9.20 -18.01
C ASP A 363 -30.19 8.43 -17.01
N LYS A 364 -29.81 7.20 -16.65
CA LYS A 364 -30.53 6.39 -15.63
C LYS A 364 -29.98 6.60 -14.22
N MET A 365 -28.78 7.16 -14.11
CA MET A 365 -28.14 7.55 -12.86
C MET A 365 -27.58 8.96 -13.03
N LYS A 366 -27.68 9.80 -12.00
CA LYS A 366 -27.05 11.12 -12.03
C LYS A 366 -25.63 11.00 -11.47
N MET A 367 -24.62 11.29 -12.30
CA MET A 367 -23.21 11.27 -11.89
C MET A 367 -22.98 12.18 -10.67
N GLY A 368 -22.24 11.67 -9.68
CA GLY A 368 -21.99 12.34 -8.39
C GLY A 368 -23.13 12.28 -7.38
N ASP A 369 -24.30 11.74 -7.73
CA ASP A 369 -25.44 11.62 -6.83
C ASP A 369 -25.59 10.17 -6.33
N TRP A 370 -25.09 9.93 -5.13
CA TRP A 370 -25.13 8.60 -4.49
C TRP A 370 -26.56 8.09 -4.25
N LYS A 371 -27.55 8.98 -4.10
CA LYS A 371 -28.95 8.54 -3.89
C LYS A 371 -29.51 7.90 -5.15
N SER A 372 -29.21 8.48 -6.32
CA SER A 372 -29.59 7.87 -7.60
C SER A 372 -28.92 6.51 -7.84
N ALA A 373 -27.67 6.35 -7.39
CA ALA A 373 -26.99 5.05 -7.42
C ALA A 373 -27.66 4.04 -6.46
N ALA A 374 -28.04 4.47 -5.25
CA ALA A 374 -28.76 3.64 -4.29
C ALA A 374 -30.15 3.22 -4.80
N GLU A 375 -30.86 4.10 -5.50
CA GLU A 375 -32.15 3.78 -6.16
C GLU A 375 -31.99 2.67 -7.20
N LEU A 376 -30.92 2.69 -7.99
CA LEU A 376 -30.63 1.61 -8.93
C LEU A 376 -30.28 0.29 -8.23
N LEU A 377 -29.58 0.32 -7.09
CA LEU A 377 -29.36 -0.88 -6.27
C LEU A 377 -30.67 -1.43 -5.70
N MET A 378 -31.61 -0.56 -5.29
CA MET A 378 -32.95 -0.99 -4.87
C MET A 378 -33.72 -1.65 -6.02
N GLN A 379 -33.58 -1.16 -7.26
CA GLN A 379 -34.18 -1.82 -8.42
C GLN A 379 -33.63 -3.24 -8.67
N ILE A 380 -32.35 -3.50 -8.34
CA ILE A 380 -31.78 -4.86 -8.38
C ILE A 380 -32.52 -5.76 -7.36
N GLU A 381 -32.77 -5.25 -6.16
CA GLU A 381 -33.56 -5.90 -5.11
C GLU A 381 -35.03 -6.07 -5.49
N GLU A 382 -35.65 -5.14 -6.20
CA GLU A 382 -37.03 -5.25 -6.67
C GLU A 382 -37.17 -6.17 -7.88
N GLY A 383 -36.10 -6.34 -8.67
CA GLY A 383 -36.10 -7.16 -9.88
C GLY A 383 -36.76 -6.48 -11.08
N THR A 384 -36.68 -5.15 -11.16
CA THR A 384 -37.13 -4.41 -12.36
C THR A 384 -36.30 -4.83 -13.58
N ALA A 385 -36.77 -4.55 -14.81
CA ALA A 385 -36.01 -4.87 -16.01
C ALA A 385 -34.60 -4.26 -16.01
N LEU A 386 -34.47 -3.02 -15.53
CA LEU A 386 -33.16 -2.36 -15.37
C LEU A 386 -32.36 -2.97 -14.23
N GLY A 387 -32.99 -3.27 -13.09
CA GLY A 387 -32.34 -3.97 -11.97
C GLY A 387 -31.78 -5.33 -12.35
N VAL A 388 -32.51 -6.09 -13.18
CA VAL A 388 -32.03 -7.37 -13.73
C VAL A 388 -30.81 -7.15 -14.63
N ALA A 389 -30.81 -6.12 -15.49
CA ALA A 389 -29.66 -5.81 -16.33
C ALA A 389 -28.42 -5.44 -15.50
N LEU A 390 -28.60 -4.58 -14.48
CA LEU A 390 -27.57 -4.16 -13.53
C LEU A 390 -26.98 -5.35 -12.74
N GLY A 391 -27.85 -6.20 -12.17
CA GLY A 391 -27.43 -7.39 -11.45
C GLY A 391 -26.65 -8.39 -12.33
N ASN A 392 -26.92 -8.42 -13.64
CA ASN A 392 -26.20 -9.26 -14.60
C ASN A 392 -24.91 -8.63 -15.16
N GLY A 393 -24.46 -7.52 -14.59
CA GLY A 393 -23.15 -6.92 -14.83
C GLY A 393 -23.11 -5.88 -15.95
N VAL A 394 -21.91 -5.34 -16.17
CA VAL A 394 -21.72 -4.13 -16.98
C VAL A 394 -22.03 -4.37 -18.46
N VAL A 395 -21.70 -5.55 -19.00
CA VAL A 395 -21.98 -5.90 -20.40
C VAL A 395 -23.48 -6.02 -20.63
N SER A 396 -24.20 -6.69 -19.72
CA SER A 396 -25.65 -6.83 -19.77
C SER A 396 -26.35 -5.47 -19.68
N THR A 397 -25.86 -4.60 -18.80
CA THR A 397 -26.36 -3.23 -18.63
C THR A 397 -26.15 -2.38 -19.88
N ALA A 398 -24.94 -2.39 -20.43
CA ALA A 398 -24.62 -1.66 -21.65
C ALA A 398 -25.50 -2.09 -22.83
N LYS A 399 -25.70 -3.41 -22.98
CA LYS A 399 -26.59 -3.96 -24.01
C LYS A 399 -28.05 -3.52 -23.81
N ALA A 400 -28.56 -3.58 -22.58
CA ALA A 400 -29.93 -3.18 -22.27
C ALA A 400 -30.18 -1.68 -22.50
N LEU A 401 -29.16 -0.85 -22.31
CA LEU A 401 -29.25 0.62 -22.45
C LEU A 401 -28.73 1.14 -23.79
N GLY A 402 -28.19 0.29 -24.66
CA GLY A 402 -27.60 0.70 -25.95
C GLY A 402 -26.31 1.52 -25.82
N VAL A 403 -25.59 1.40 -24.71
CA VAL A 403 -24.32 2.13 -24.46
C VAL A 403 -23.16 1.39 -25.10
N LYS A 404 -22.30 2.12 -25.84
CA LYS A 404 -21.15 1.55 -26.56
C LYS A 404 -19.85 1.54 -25.76
N ARG A 405 -19.68 2.45 -24.80
CA ARG A 405 -18.54 2.45 -23.88
C ARG A 405 -18.78 1.38 -22.82
N VAL A 406 -18.25 0.19 -23.08
CA VAL A 406 -18.29 -0.93 -22.14
C VAL A 406 -16.91 -1.06 -21.51
N PRO A 407 -16.74 -0.90 -20.20
CA PRO A 407 -15.45 -1.06 -19.53
C PRO A 407 -15.25 -2.49 -19.03
N ALA A 408 -15.11 -3.46 -19.94
CA ALA A 408 -14.98 -4.88 -19.61
C ALA A 408 -13.95 -5.62 -20.48
N PHE A 409 -13.38 -6.71 -19.96
CA PHE A 409 -12.75 -7.75 -20.79
C PHE A 409 -13.32 -9.12 -20.43
N LYS A 410 -13.61 -9.93 -21.45
CA LYS A 410 -14.15 -11.29 -21.31
C LYS A 410 -15.39 -11.35 -20.41
N GLY A 411 -16.33 -10.44 -20.64
CA GLY A 411 -17.61 -10.35 -19.94
C GLY A 411 -17.56 -9.69 -18.56
N GLN A 412 -16.38 -9.35 -18.04
CA GLN A 412 -16.19 -8.89 -16.66
C GLN A 412 -15.62 -7.47 -16.61
N ALA A 413 -16.17 -6.64 -15.71
CA ALA A 413 -15.80 -5.24 -15.55
C ALA A 413 -14.31 -5.04 -15.21
N ILE A 414 -13.73 -3.95 -15.70
CA ILE A 414 -12.36 -3.53 -15.37
C ILE A 414 -12.34 -3.03 -13.91
N PRO A 415 -11.44 -3.52 -13.05
CA PRO A 415 -11.29 -3.02 -11.67
C PRO A 415 -10.83 -1.56 -11.58
N GLY A 416 -10.61 -1.09 -10.34
CA GLY A 416 -10.22 0.26 -9.98
C GLY A 416 -8.84 0.72 -10.47
N HIS A 417 -8.24 0.10 -11.49
CA HIS A 417 -6.94 0.49 -12.03
C HIS A 417 -7.01 0.62 -13.55
N ASP A 418 -7.07 1.85 -14.06
CA ASP A 418 -7.26 2.08 -15.50
C ASP A 418 -6.04 1.60 -16.32
N PRO A 419 -6.22 0.63 -17.24
CA PRO A 419 -5.12 -0.01 -17.95
C PRO A 419 -4.36 0.93 -18.90
N ARG A 420 -4.93 2.08 -19.25
CA ARG A 420 -4.22 3.11 -20.04
C ARG A 420 -3.04 3.70 -19.27
N GLY A 421 -3.21 3.91 -17.97
CA GLY A 421 -2.16 4.44 -17.09
C GLY A 421 -1.30 3.36 -16.41
N VAL A 422 -1.81 2.13 -16.30
CA VAL A 422 -1.09 0.97 -15.74
C VAL A 422 -1.11 -0.24 -16.69
N LYS A 423 -0.25 -0.18 -17.71
CA LYS A 423 -0.27 -1.09 -18.86
C LYS A 423 0.03 -2.54 -18.49
N GLY A 424 0.87 -2.82 -17.50
CA GLY A 424 1.16 -4.18 -17.04
C GLY A 424 -0.08 -4.88 -16.47
N THR A 425 -0.86 -4.18 -15.64
CA THR A 425 -2.15 -4.68 -15.15
C THR A 425 -3.17 -4.79 -16.30
N GLY A 426 -3.12 -3.89 -17.28
CA GLY A 426 -3.93 -4.02 -18.49
C GLY A 426 -3.67 -5.32 -19.26
N VAL A 427 -2.42 -5.76 -19.38
CA VAL A 427 -2.10 -7.08 -19.94
C VAL A 427 -2.75 -8.18 -19.10
N THR A 428 -2.67 -8.12 -17.76
CA THR A 428 -3.33 -9.08 -16.87
C THR A 428 -4.83 -9.14 -17.11
N TYR A 429 -5.52 -8.01 -17.29
CA TYR A 429 -6.96 -8.01 -17.57
C TYR A 429 -7.33 -8.72 -18.87
N VAL A 430 -6.49 -8.59 -19.90
CA VAL A 430 -6.71 -9.22 -21.20
C VAL A 430 -6.39 -10.72 -21.15
N THR A 431 -5.34 -11.12 -20.43
CA THR A 431 -4.80 -12.48 -20.51
C THR A 431 -5.32 -13.41 -19.44
N SER A 432 -5.70 -12.89 -18.27
CA SER A 432 -6.13 -13.70 -17.12
C SER A 432 -7.18 -14.74 -17.53
N PRO A 433 -7.01 -16.02 -17.14
CA PRO A 433 -7.98 -17.06 -17.49
C PRO A 433 -9.32 -16.91 -16.76
N MET A 434 -9.42 -15.93 -15.85
CA MET A 434 -10.57 -15.70 -14.96
C MET A 434 -11.40 -14.46 -15.33
N GLY A 435 -11.06 -13.76 -16.43
CA GLY A 435 -11.60 -12.44 -16.79
C GLY A 435 -10.78 -11.28 -16.23
N ALA A 436 -11.24 -10.05 -16.47
CA ALA A 436 -10.55 -8.81 -16.09
C ALA A 436 -10.37 -8.67 -14.58
N ASP A 437 -9.33 -9.25 -13.99
CA ASP A 437 -9.09 -9.29 -12.54
C ASP A 437 -7.72 -8.74 -12.16
N HIS A 438 -7.70 -7.82 -11.19
CA HIS A 438 -6.45 -7.22 -10.72
C HIS A 438 -5.76 -8.13 -9.71
N THR A 439 -6.51 -8.96 -8.98
CA THR A 439 -5.91 -9.92 -8.04
C THR A 439 -5.14 -11.00 -8.78
N ALA A 440 -5.46 -11.25 -10.05
CA ALA A 440 -4.74 -12.18 -10.89
C ALA A 440 -3.32 -11.71 -11.24
N GLY A 441 -2.93 -10.44 -10.99
CA GLY A 441 -1.58 -9.96 -11.32
C GLY A 441 -1.47 -8.44 -11.42
N LEU A 442 -1.72 -7.74 -10.31
CA LEU A 442 -1.58 -6.28 -10.21
C LEU A 442 -0.10 -5.87 -10.29
N THR A 443 0.24 -4.94 -11.19
CA THR A 443 1.60 -4.41 -11.24
C THR A 443 1.68 -2.95 -11.69
N TYR A 444 2.37 -2.14 -10.88
CA TYR A 444 2.72 -0.76 -11.19
C TYR A 444 4.17 -0.60 -11.66
N LYS A 445 4.83 -1.68 -12.09
CA LYS A 445 6.21 -1.61 -12.57
C LYS A 445 6.25 -0.89 -13.92
N ILE A 446 6.96 0.25 -14.00
CA ILE A 446 7.07 1.12 -15.19
C ILE A 446 5.71 1.36 -15.88
N PRO A 447 4.68 1.85 -15.16
CA PRO A 447 3.27 1.60 -15.45
C PRO A 447 2.79 2.21 -16.77
N ARG A 448 3.40 3.32 -17.22
CA ARG A 448 3.06 4.03 -18.47
C ARG A 448 3.87 3.57 -19.69
N SER A 449 4.96 2.84 -19.49
CA SER A 449 5.79 2.32 -20.58
C SER A 449 5.05 1.18 -21.31
N LYS A 450 5.10 1.14 -22.64
CA LYS A 450 4.64 -0.04 -23.40
C LYS A 450 5.63 -1.20 -23.39
N LYS A 451 6.90 -0.95 -23.05
CA LYS A 451 7.96 -1.96 -23.08
C LYS A 451 7.89 -2.89 -21.88
N ARG A 452 8.12 -4.19 -22.10
CA ARG A 452 8.24 -5.25 -21.07
C ARG A 452 6.98 -5.49 -20.22
N GLN A 453 5.81 -5.03 -20.66
CA GLN A 453 4.58 -5.19 -19.88
C GLN A 453 4.08 -6.62 -19.84
N VAL A 454 4.31 -7.41 -20.89
CA VAL A 454 4.01 -8.85 -20.92
C VAL A 454 4.85 -9.63 -19.90
N GLU A 455 6.16 -9.40 -19.86
CA GLU A 455 7.08 -10.00 -18.87
C GLU A 455 6.68 -9.60 -17.44
N ASN A 456 6.39 -8.31 -17.22
CA ASN A 456 5.95 -7.83 -15.91
C ASN A 456 4.63 -8.50 -15.50
N SER A 457 3.63 -8.50 -16.38
CA SER A 457 2.33 -9.12 -16.11
C SER A 457 2.47 -10.62 -15.79
N LEU A 458 3.20 -11.38 -16.61
CA LEU A 458 3.43 -12.81 -16.40
C LEU A 458 4.03 -13.09 -15.01
N ARG A 459 5.03 -12.31 -14.59
CA ARG A 459 5.65 -12.46 -13.27
C ARG A 459 4.64 -12.32 -12.13
N PHE A 460 3.77 -11.31 -12.20
CA PHE A 460 2.78 -11.08 -11.15
C PHE A 460 1.61 -12.07 -11.26
N GLN A 461 1.29 -12.57 -12.45
CA GLN A 461 0.32 -13.65 -12.64
C GLN A 461 0.77 -14.97 -12.01
N VAL A 462 2.03 -15.37 -12.20
CA VAL A 462 2.58 -16.55 -11.53
C VAL A 462 2.57 -16.37 -10.01
N GLN A 463 3.00 -15.22 -9.50
CA GLN A 463 2.98 -14.94 -8.06
C GLN A 463 1.56 -14.99 -7.48
N ALA A 464 0.57 -14.44 -8.18
CA ALA A 464 -0.81 -14.43 -7.76
C ALA A 464 -1.39 -15.85 -7.70
N ALA A 465 -1.25 -16.61 -8.79
CA ALA A 465 -1.68 -18.00 -8.86
C ALA A 465 -1.04 -18.87 -7.77
N THR A 466 0.24 -18.65 -7.45
CA THR A 466 0.90 -19.30 -6.31
C THR A 466 0.22 -18.91 -4.99
N CYS A 467 0.04 -17.62 -4.70
CA CYS A 467 -0.59 -17.19 -3.44
C CYS A 467 -2.00 -17.76 -3.27
N ASP A 468 -2.83 -17.73 -4.31
CA ASP A 468 -4.19 -18.26 -4.26
C ASP A 468 -4.21 -19.80 -4.14
N THR A 469 -3.24 -20.50 -4.71
CA THR A 469 -3.08 -21.96 -4.52
C THR A 469 -2.70 -22.29 -3.07
N PHE A 470 -1.84 -21.47 -2.46
CA PHE A 470 -1.36 -21.69 -1.09
C PHE A 470 -2.29 -21.10 -0.01
N GLY A 471 -3.31 -20.32 -0.40
CA GLY A 471 -4.23 -19.63 0.52
C GLY A 471 -3.58 -18.42 1.22
N TYR A 472 -2.63 -17.76 0.57
CA TYR A 472 -1.91 -16.61 1.11
C TYR A 472 -2.50 -15.27 0.66
N CYS A 473 -2.50 -14.28 1.54
CA CYS A 473 -2.97 -12.94 1.21
C CYS A 473 -1.97 -12.18 0.32
N LEU A 474 -2.39 -11.76 -0.89
CA LEU A 474 -1.57 -10.96 -1.81
C LEU A 474 -1.04 -9.65 -1.22
N ASN A 475 -1.83 -8.94 -0.40
CA ASN A 475 -1.40 -7.69 0.23
C ASN A 475 -0.30 -7.88 1.29
N ALA A 476 0.01 -9.13 1.66
CA ALA A 476 1.06 -9.44 2.62
C ALA A 476 2.33 -9.98 1.96
N VAL A 477 2.40 -10.02 0.62
CA VAL A 477 3.62 -10.37 -0.10
C VAL A 477 4.61 -9.19 0.05
N PRO A 478 5.74 -9.37 0.75
CA PRO A 478 6.70 -8.29 0.96
C PRO A 478 7.33 -7.85 -0.36
N GLY A 479 7.53 -6.54 -0.53
CA GLY A 479 8.25 -5.97 -1.68
C GLY A 479 9.77 -6.15 -1.58
N GLY A 480 10.28 -6.33 -0.34
CA GLY A 480 11.70 -6.49 -0.01
C GLY A 480 12.32 -7.81 -0.47
N GLN A 481 13.51 -8.17 0.04
CA GLN A 481 14.34 -9.28 -0.47
C GLN A 481 13.79 -10.69 -0.20
N ALA A 482 12.80 -10.84 0.69
CA ALA A 482 12.25 -12.14 1.05
C ALA A 482 11.54 -12.83 -0.13
N SER A 483 11.78 -14.14 -0.29
CA SER A 483 11.10 -14.98 -1.29
C SER A 483 9.87 -15.64 -0.68
N ILE A 484 8.69 -15.32 -1.22
CA ILE A 484 7.43 -15.97 -0.85
C ILE A 484 7.44 -17.47 -1.19
N TYR A 485 8.11 -17.85 -2.27
CA TYR A 485 8.22 -19.25 -2.69
C TYR A 485 9.05 -20.05 -1.70
N ARG A 486 10.16 -19.49 -1.18
CA ARG A 486 10.92 -20.14 -0.10
C ARG A 486 10.09 -20.30 1.16
N PHE A 487 9.31 -19.27 1.52
CA PHE A 487 8.43 -19.32 2.69
C PHE A 487 7.39 -20.43 2.60
N PHE A 488 6.72 -20.60 1.45
CA PHE A 488 5.79 -21.70 1.26
C PHE A 488 6.48 -23.07 1.27
N ALA A 489 7.64 -23.21 0.62
CA ALA A 489 8.41 -24.44 0.64
C ALA A 489 8.75 -24.87 2.09
N ASP A 490 9.29 -23.95 2.89
CA ASP A 490 9.65 -24.23 4.28
C ASP A 490 8.43 -24.61 5.14
N LEU A 491 7.28 -23.95 4.96
CA LEU A 491 6.06 -24.29 5.69
C LEU A 491 5.43 -25.61 5.25
N MET A 492 5.47 -25.93 3.95
CA MET A 492 4.99 -27.21 3.43
C MET A 492 5.85 -28.37 3.94
N ASN A 493 7.17 -28.20 3.92
CA ASN A 493 8.12 -29.18 4.47
C ASN A 493 7.88 -29.35 5.98
N ALA A 494 7.67 -28.25 6.71
CA ALA A 494 7.38 -28.30 8.14
C ALA A 494 6.03 -28.96 8.47
N ARG A 495 4.97 -28.69 7.70
CA ARG A 495 3.63 -29.25 7.96
C ARG A 495 3.53 -30.71 7.55
N TYR A 496 3.98 -31.04 6.34
CA TYR A 496 3.72 -32.32 5.68
C TYR A 496 4.95 -33.24 5.58
N GLY A 497 6.13 -32.82 6.05
CA GLY A 497 7.35 -33.62 5.94
C GLY A 497 7.83 -33.79 4.49
N MET A 498 7.48 -32.85 3.61
CA MET A 498 7.90 -32.83 2.20
C MET A 498 9.35 -32.32 2.05
N ALA A 499 9.86 -32.37 0.82
CA ALA A 499 11.17 -31.85 0.43
C ALA A 499 11.08 -30.85 -0.73
N LEU A 500 10.11 -29.92 -0.66
CA LEU A 500 9.90 -28.88 -1.68
C LEU A 500 10.97 -27.80 -1.60
N THR A 501 11.33 -27.29 -2.77
CA THR A 501 12.21 -26.13 -3.00
C THR A 501 11.40 -24.93 -3.47
N SER A 502 12.03 -23.74 -3.57
CA SER A 502 11.38 -22.56 -4.15
C SER A 502 10.94 -22.78 -5.60
N ASP A 503 11.75 -23.49 -6.38
CA ASP A 503 11.45 -23.78 -7.79
C ASP A 503 10.21 -24.70 -7.90
N ASP A 504 10.06 -25.69 -7.01
CA ASP A 504 8.87 -26.55 -6.98
C ASP A 504 7.60 -25.74 -6.71
N ILE A 505 7.65 -24.74 -5.83
CA ILE A 505 6.51 -23.85 -5.54
C ILE A 505 6.17 -22.96 -6.75
N VAL A 506 7.19 -22.49 -7.49
CA VAL A 506 6.98 -21.75 -8.74
C VAL A 506 6.31 -22.65 -9.79
N GLU A 507 6.75 -23.90 -9.93
CA GLU A 507 6.12 -24.87 -10.85
C GLU A 507 4.67 -25.17 -10.47
N ILE A 508 4.34 -25.26 -9.18
CA ILE A 508 2.94 -25.39 -8.73
C ILE A 508 2.11 -24.18 -9.19
N GLY A 509 2.62 -22.95 -9.03
CA GLY A 509 1.94 -21.74 -9.50
C GLY A 509 1.73 -21.71 -11.01
N LYS A 510 2.76 -22.08 -11.78
CA LYS A 510 2.68 -22.23 -13.24
C LYS A 510 1.66 -23.28 -13.65
N GLN A 511 1.64 -24.43 -12.96
CA GLN A 511 0.70 -25.50 -13.24
C GLN A 511 -0.75 -25.09 -12.97
N THR A 512 -1.01 -24.31 -11.92
CA THR A 512 -2.34 -23.72 -11.67
C THR A 512 -2.82 -22.90 -12.87
N ILE A 513 -1.97 -22.03 -13.44
CA ILE A 513 -2.31 -21.25 -14.63
C ILE A 513 -2.57 -22.16 -15.84
N LYS A 514 -1.71 -23.15 -16.09
CA LYS A 514 -1.89 -24.11 -17.19
C LYS A 514 -3.21 -24.87 -17.08
N ASP A 515 -3.57 -25.31 -15.88
CA ASP A 515 -4.82 -26.02 -15.64
C ASP A 515 -6.02 -25.09 -15.89
N GLN A 516 -5.95 -23.82 -15.48
CA GLN A 516 -7.00 -22.84 -15.76
C GLN A 516 -7.15 -22.58 -17.28
N LEU A 517 -6.03 -22.41 -17.99
CA LEU A 517 -6.02 -22.23 -19.45
C LEU A 517 -6.63 -23.44 -20.15
N LYS A 518 -6.23 -24.65 -19.76
CA LYS A 518 -6.74 -25.91 -20.32
C LYS A 518 -8.26 -26.03 -20.20
N PHE A 519 -8.84 -25.67 -19.06
CA PHE A 519 -10.30 -25.70 -18.91
C PHE A 519 -10.97 -24.76 -19.92
N ASN A 520 -10.40 -23.59 -20.15
CA ASN A 520 -10.95 -22.58 -21.05
C ASN A 520 -10.85 -22.97 -22.53
N GLU A 521 -9.94 -23.86 -22.94
CA GLU A 521 -9.85 -24.36 -24.33
C GLU A 521 -11.17 -25.00 -24.80
N GLY A 522 -11.88 -25.68 -23.89
CA GLY A 522 -13.19 -26.28 -24.16
C GLY A 522 -14.39 -25.42 -23.78
N ALA A 523 -14.18 -24.20 -23.27
CA ALA A 523 -15.23 -23.32 -22.79
C ALA A 523 -15.52 -22.17 -23.77
N GLU A 524 -16.71 -21.59 -23.68
CA GLU A 524 -17.14 -20.44 -24.50
C GLU A 524 -16.30 -19.17 -24.25
N PHE A 525 -15.49 -19.14 -23.19
CA PHE A 525 -14.57 -18.06 -22.86
C PHE A 525 -13.64 -17.65 -24.01
N THR A 526 -13.15 -18.63 -24.78
CA THR A 526 -12.27 -18.37 -25.94
C THR A 526 -13.02 -17.72 -27.09
N ALA A 527 -14.30 -18.07 -27.26
CA ALA A 527 -15.19 -17.54 -28.30
C ALA A 527 -15.79 -16.17 -27.96
N LEU A 528 -15.68 -15.71 -26.71
CA LEU A 528 -16.04 -14.33 -26.34
C LEU A 528 -15.17 -13.35 -27.14
N THR A 529 -15.74 -12.85 -28.22
CA THR A 529 -15.22 -11.75 -29.03
C THR A 529 -15.69 -10.45 -28.39
N GLU A 530 -14.76 -9.55 -28.08
CA GLU A 530 -15.07 -8.30 -27.39
C GLU A 530 -14.75 -7.13 -28.34
N PRO A 531 -15.74 -6.53 -29.01
CA PRO A 531 -15.63 -5.16 -29.53
C PRO A 531 -15.50 -4.12 -28.40
N SER A 532 -15.65 -4.53 -27.14
CA SER A 532 -16.16 -3.74 -26.01
C SER A 532 -15.10 -3.22 -25.04
N ALA A 533 -13.96 -2.73 -25.53
CA ALA A 533 -13.07 -1.85 -24.75
C ALA A 533 -12.23 -0.93 -25.64
N THR A 534 -12.69 -0.69 -26.88
CA THR A 534 -11.92 0.06 -27.91
C THR A 534 -11.48 1.43 -27.41
N PHE A 535 -12.31 2.06 -26.58
CA PHE A 535 -12.02 3.34 -25.94
C PHE A 535 -10.69 3.34 -25.17
N LEU A 536 -10.27 2.21 -24.59
CA LEU A 536 -8.98 2.11 -23.92
C LEU A 536 -7.79 2.27 -24.88
N ARG A 537 -7.94 1.82 -26.13
CA ARG A 537 -6.91 1.93 -27.17
C ARG A 537 -6.99 3.25 -27.96
N SER A 538 -8.17 3.87 -28.04
CA SER A 538 -8.40 5.07 -28.85
C SER A 538 -8.52 6.38 -28.08
N GLU A 539 -9.00 6.36 -26.84
CA GLU A 539 -9.28 7.57 -26.07
C GLU A 539 -8.20 7.85 -25.03
N PRO A 540 -7.50 9.00 -25.11
CA PRO A 540 -6.49 9.37 -24.12
C PRO A 540 -7.12 9.56 -22.74
N LEU A 541 -6.43 9.11 -21.68
CA LEU A 541 -6.86 9.24 -20.29
C LEU A 541 -6.25 10.46 -19.59
N PRO A 542 -7.00 11.55 -19.33
CA PRO A 542 -6.50 12.66 -18.53
C PRO A 542 -6.13 12.22 -17.11
N PRO A 543 -5.13 12.85 -16.46
CA PRO A 543 -4.28 13.93 -16.97
C PRO A 543 -3.07 13.41 -17.77
N THR A 544 -2.86 12.10 -17.84
CA THR A 544 -1.65 11.50 -18.42
C THR A 544 -1.69 11.40 -19.95
N ASN A 545 -2.89 11.51 -20.52
CA ASN A 545 -3.24 11.33 -21.92
C ASN A 545 -2.69 10.02 -22.51
N GLN A 546 -2.54 8.99 -21.68
CA GLN A 546 -2.13 7.67 -22.12
C GLN A 546 -3.30 6.89 -22.72
N VAL A 547 -2.97 5.96 -23.62
CA VAL A 547 -3.86 4.90 -24.11
C VAL A 547 -3.23 3.55 -23.82
N PHE A 548 -4.01 2.47 -23.88
CA PHE A 548 -3.51 1.10 -23.77
C PHE A 548 -2.91 0.68 -25.12
N ASP A 549 -1.62 0.92 -25.29
CA ASP A 549 -0.87 0.73 -26.55
C ASP A 549 0.12 -0.45 -26.50
N VAL A 550 -0.07 -1.40 -25.57
CA VAL A 550 0.69 -2.65 -25.59
C VAL A 550 0.27 -3.45 -26.83
N ASN A 551 1.27 -3.99 -27.53
CA ASN A 551 1.07 -4.70 -28.79
C ASN A 551 0.28 -6.00 -28.58
N GLU A 552 -0.81 -6.20 -29.34
CA GLU A 552 -1.67 -7.38 -29.21
C GLU A 552 -0.94 -8.71 -29.47
N ASN A 553 0.01 -8.73 -30.42
CA ASN A 553 0.78 -9.94 -30.71
C ASN A 553 1.70 -10.31 -29.54
N ASP A 554 2.24 -9.32 -28.83
CA ASP A 554 3.05 -9.57 -27.64
C ASP A 554 2.17 -10.13 -26.49
N ILE A 555 0.97 -9.57 -26.32
CA ILE A 555 -0.01 -10.05 -25.33
C ILE A 555 -0.41 -11.50 -25.63
N GLY A 556 -0.72 -11.81 -26.89
CA GLY A 556 -1.11 -13.16 -27.31
C GLY A 556 -0.04 -14.23 -27.08
N LYS A 557 1.23 -13.84 -26.95
CA LYS A 557 2.38 -14.73 -26.70
C LYS A 557 2.82 -14.78 -25.25
N ILE A 558 2.04 -14.22 -24.32
CA ILE A 558 2.42 -14.22 -22.90
C ILE A 558 2.69 -15.63 -22.36
N TRP A 559 1.87 -16.60 -22.79
CA TRP A 559 1.92 -17.96 -22.27
C TRP A 559 3.09 -18.79 -22.84
N ASP A 560 3.66 -18.38 -23.97
CA ASP A 560 4.89 -18.99 -24.54
C ASP A 560 6.08 -18.89 -23.57
N GLN A 561 6.07 -17.87 -22.70
CA GLN A 561 7.13 -17.62 -21.72
C GLN A 561 6.92 -18.37 -20.40
N LEU A 562 5.73 -18.93 -20.16
CA LEU A 562 5.34 -19.51 -18.87
C LEU A 562 6.28 -20.65 -18.46
N ASP A 563 6.57 -21.58 -19.37
CA ASP A 563 7.44 -22.74 -19.09
C ASP A 563 8.86 -22.35 -18.73
N THR A 564 9.36 -21.26 -19.33
CA THR A 564 10.72 -20.75 -19.08
C THR A 564 10.79 -19.79 -17.90
N PHE A 565 9.66 -19.37 -17.34
CA PHE A 565 9.62 -18.46 -16.20
C PHE A 565 10.33 -19.07 -14.99
N LYS A 566 11.19 -18.26 -14.37
CA LYS A 566 11.85 -18.55 -13.08
C LYS A 566 11.73 -17.34 -12.18
N GLU A 567 11.69 -17.56 -10.87
CA GLU A 567 11.81 -16.44 -9.93
C GLU A 567 13.13 -15.70 -10.19
N PRO A 568 13.10 -14.37 -10.45
CA PRO A 568 14.33 -13.61 -10.59
C PRO A 568 15.13 -13.66 -9.28
N LYS A 569 16.32 -14.26 -9.32
CA LYS A 569 17.24 -14.22 -8.17
C LYS A 569 17.58 -12.76 -7.87
N LYS A 570 17.37 -12.33 -6.63
CA LYS A 570 17.77 -11.01 -6.20
C LYS A 570 19.25 -11.03 -5.82
N THR A 571 20.04 -10.19 -6.45
CA THR A 571 21.43 -9.97 -6.07
C THR A 571 21.44 -9.02 -4.88
N TRP A 572 22.13 -9.42 -3.81
CA TRP A 572 22.42 -8.50 -2.72
C TRP A 572 23.60 -7.61 -3.13
N GLU A 573 23.40 -6.30 -3.04
CA GLU A 573 24.41 -5.30 -3.36
C GLU A 573 24.32 -4.12 -2.38
N VAL A 574 25.46 -3.53 -2.07
CA VAL A 574 25.56 -2.27 -1.34
C VAL A 574 25.88 -1.18 -2.35
N ARG A 575 24.99 -0.20 -2.52
CA ARG A 575 25.17 0.91 -3.46
C ARG A 575 25.54 2.18 -2.71
N ILE A 576 26.79 2.62 -2.89
CA ILE A 576 27.22 3.94 -2.42
C ILE A 576 26.61 5.00 -3.36
N PRO A 577 25.79 5.95 -2.86
CA PRO A 577 25.19 6.98 -3.69
C PRO A 577 26.26 7.94 -4.23
N PRO A 578 25.98 8.65 -5.34
CA PRO A 578 26.90 9.68 -5.81
C PRO A 578 26.97 10.82 -4.80
N MET A 579 28.15 11.40 -4.62
CA MET A 579 28.38 12.55 -3.75
C MET A 579 28.43 13.85 -4.58
N PRO A 580 27.96 14.99 -4.05
CA PRO A 580 28.20 16.29 -4.68
C PRO A 580 29.70 16.59 -4.67
N ASN A 581 30.14 17.52 -5.52
CA ASN A 581 31.45 18.13 -5.36
C ASN A 581 31.41 19.04 -4.11
N ILE A 582 32.07 18.63 -3.03
CA ILE A 582 32.05 19.36 -1.76
C ILE A 582 33.22 20.36 -1.72
N LEU A 583 32.88 21.63 -1.58
CA LEU A 583 33.80 22.70 -1.22
C LEU A 583 33.60 22.99 0.26
N PHE A 584 34.52 22.54 1.11
CA PHE A 584 34.45 22.71 2.56
C PHE A 584 35.62 23.54 3.08
N GLY A 585 35.31 24.47 3.99
CA GLY A 585 36.32 25.25 4.72
C GLY A 585 35.94 26.71 4.86
N VAL A 586 36.58 27.39 5.81
CA VAL A 586 36.33 28.81 6.08
C VAL A 586 36.73 29.67 4.89
N GLY A 587 35.82 30.53 4.43
CA GLY A 587 36.02 31.42 3.30
C GLY A 587 35.91 30.73 1.92
N VAL A 588 35.56 29.44 1.88
CA VAL A 588 35.40 28.69 0.62
C VAL A 588 34.28 29.25 -0.26
N ILE A 589 33.35 30.03 0.32
CA ILE A 589 32.30 30.73 -0.42
C ILE A 589 32.84 31.57 -1.58
N GLN A 590 34.04 32.15 -1.43
CA GLN A 590 34.68 32.97 -2.47
C GLN A 590 34.99 32.16 -3.74
N LYS A 591 35.05 30.82 -3.65
CA LYS A 591 35.27 29.93 -4.81
C LYS A 591 33.97 29.60 -5.57
N MET A 592 32.79 29.97 -5.04
CA MET A 592 31.49 29.61 -5.63
C MET A 592 31.32 30.17 -7.05
N GLY A 593 31.78 31.39 -7.35
CA GLY A 593 31.67 31.96 -8.70
C GLY A 593 32.37 31.10 -9.76
N GLY A 594 33.51 30.49 -9.41
CA GLY A 594 34.21 29.53 -10.27
C GLY A 594 33.45 28.20 -10.41
N ALA A 595 32.81 27.72 -9.35
CA ALA A 595 31.97 26.53 -9.38
C ALA A 595 30.72 26.74 -10.27
N ALA A 596 30.06 27.89 -10.15
CA ALA A 596 28.92 28.27 -10.99
C ALA A 596 29.30 28.34 -12.48
N LYS A 597 30.47 28.92 -12.82
CA LYS A 597 31.00 28.91 -14.20
C LYS A 597 31.22 27.50 -14.74
N LYS A 598 31.79 26.59 -13.94
CA LYS A 598 32.02 25.19 -14.36
C LYS A 598 30.71 24.44 -14.65
N LEU A 599 29.61 24.86 -14.02
CA LEU A 599 28.26 24.35 -14.29
C LEU A 599 27.55 25.09 -15.43
N ASN A 600 28.24 26.00 -16.12
CA ASN A 600 27.71 26.85 -17.19
C ASN A 600 26.54 27.75 -16.76
N MET A 601 26.46 28.13 -15.48
CA MET A 601 25.48 29.10 -15.00
C MET A 601 25.85 30.52 -15.45
N LYS A 602 24.92 31.21 -16.10
CA LYS A 602 25.04 32.63 -16.49
C LYS A 602 24.01 33.49 -15.77
N LYS A 603 22.83 32.93 -15.51
CA LYS A 603 21.71 33.59 -14.84
C LYS A 603 21.03 32.64 -13.84
N PRO A 604 21.72 32.21 -12.78
CA PRO A 604 21.14 31.31 -11.79
C PRO A 604 20.10 32.04 -10.92
N MET A 605 19.13 31.30 -10.40
CA MET A 605 18.20 31.79 -9.38
C MET A 605 18.74 31.48 -7.98
N ILE A 606 18.88 32.50 -7.13
CA ILE A 606 19.13 32.34 -5.70
C ILE A 606 17.79 32.09 -5.00
N VAL A 607 17.68 30.96 -4.34
CA VAL A 607 16.53 30.55 -3.51
C VAL A 607 16.94 30.68 -2.06
N SER A 608 16.30 31.59 -1.32
CA SER A 608 16.64 31.89 0.07
C SER A 608 15.42 32.40 0.84
N ASP A 609 15.62 32.68 2.12
CA ASP A 609 14.59 33.21 3.02
C ASP A 609 14.82 34.70 3.35
N PRO A 610 13.80 35.40 3.91
CA PRO A 610 13.93 36.81 4.26
C PRO A 610 14.97 37.10 5.35
N ILE A 611 15.34 36.12 6.18
CA ILE A 611 16.32 36.29 7.24
C ILE A 611 17.72 36.41 6.63
N MET A 612 18.08 35.50 5.71
CA MET A 612 19.36 35.52 5.00
C MET A 612 19.57 36.82 4.20
N GLN A 613 18.50 37.36 3.63
CA GLN A 613 18.53 38.69 3.00
C GLN A 613 18.82 39.79 4.03
N ARG A 614 18.12 39.78 5.16
CA ARG A 614 18.24 40.81 6.21
C ARG A 614 19.64 40.87 6.82
N ILE A 615 20.29 39.71 6.99
CA ILE A 615 21.66 39.63 7.53
C ILE A 615 22.75 39.83 6.45
N GLY A 616 22.38 40.12 5.20
CA GLY A 616 23.30 40.47 4.12
C GLY A 616 23.97 39.31 3.39
N ARG A 617 23.73 38.04 3.77
CA ARG A 617 24.35 36.87 3.13
C ARG A 617 23.92 36.69 1.67
N VAL A 618 22.67 37.03 1.34
CA VAL A 618 22.20 37.03 -0.06
C VAL A 618 22.99 38.05 -0.91
N ASN A 619 23.22 39.25 -0.38
CA ASN A 619 23.97 40.30 -1.07
C ASN A 619 25.43 39.87 -1.30
N GLU A 620 26.07 39.27 -0.30
CA GLU A 620 27.44 38.76 -0.39
C GLU A 620 27.57 37.70 -1.52
N VAL A 621 26.65 36.73 -1.57
CA VAL A 621 26.62 35.71 -2.63
C VAL A 621 26.36 36.35 -4.00
N GLN A 622 25.45 37.33 -4.07
CA GLN A 622 25.19 38.06 -5.31
C GLN A 622 26.44 38.80 -5.81
N GLU A 623 27.18 39.48 -4.94
CA GLU A 623 28.43 40.16 -5.29
C GLU A 623 29.53 39.19 -5.76
N ILE A 624 29.65 38.01 -5.12
CA ILE A 624 30.60 36.96 -5.54
C ILE A 624 30.27 36.49 -6.96
N LEU A 625 28.99 36.28 -7.27
CA LEU A 625 28.54 35.90 -8.61
C LEU A 625 28.77 37.01 -9.64
N GLN A 626 28.47 38.26 -9.28
CA GLN A 626 28.69 39.42 -10.16
C GLN A 626 30.16 39.64 -10.48
N ARG A 627 31.06 39.46 -9.50
CA ARG A 627 32.53 39.45 -9.73
C ARG A 627 32.97 38.34 -10.68
N ALA A 628 32.22 37.24 -10.72
CA ALA A 628 32.40 36.18 -11.70
C ALA A 628 31.71 36.48 -13.05
N GLY A 629 31.02 37.60 -13.22
CA GLY A 629 30.29 37.92 -14.45
C GLY A 629 28.97 37.16 -14.60
N ILE A 630 28.38 36.72 -13.48
CA ILE A 630 27.11 36.01 -13.41
C ILE A 630 26.09 36.92 -12.73
N GLN A 631 24.93 37.13 -13.35
CA GLN A 631 23.86 37.95 -12.78
C GLN A 631 22.73 37.07 -12.24
N PRO A 632 22.58 36.92 -10.91
CA PRO A 632 21.53 36.08 -10.36
C PRO A 632 20.16 36.75 -10.36
N VAL A 633 19.11 35.92 -10.38
CA VAL A 633 17.73 36.29 -10.08
C VAL A 633 17.40 35.90 -8.64
N LEU A 634 16.64 36.70 -7.91
CA LEU A 634 16.35 36.44 -6.50
C LEU A 634 14.94 35.87 -6.30
N PHE A 635 14.83 34.84 -5.47
CA PHE A 635 13.58 34.33 -4.91
C PHE A 635 13.76 34.15 -3.40
N LEU A 636 13.24 35.09 -2.61
CA LEU A 636 13.56 35.27 -1.19
C LEU A 636 12.40 34.96 -0.25
N ASP A 637 11.36 34.30 -0.78
CA ASP A 637 10.10 34.07 -0.07
C ASP A 637 10.05 32.73 0.66
N VAL A 638 11.18 32.01 0.78
CA VAL A 638 11.18 30.68 1.41
C VAL A 638 10.76 30.81 2.87
N GLU A 639 9.70 30.08 3.23
CA GLU A 639 9.26 29.88 4.60
C GLU A 639 9.70 28.51 5.12
N SER A 640 9.74 28.35 6.44
CA SER A 640 9.98 27.05 7.08
C SER A 640 8.95 26.02 6.61
N ASP A 641 9.40 24.78 6.39
CA ASP A 641 8.57 23.68 5.89
C ASP A 641 7.83 24.02 4.58
N PRO A 642 8.59 24.29 3.49
CA PRO A 642 8.09 24.97 2.30
C PRO A 642 6.91 24.20 1.67
N PRO A 643 5.78 24.87 1.37
CA PRO A 643 4.61 24.21 0.83
C PRO A 643 4.66 24.09 -0.70
N VAL A 644 3.84 23.20 -1.26
CA VAL A 644 3.75 22.97 -2.72
C VAL A 644 3.53 24.26 -3.52
N GLU A 645 2.73 25.20 -3.01
CA GLU A 645 2.40 26.46 -3.66
C GLU A 645 3.63 27.37 -3.78
N LEU A 646 4.51 27.37 -2.78
CA LEU A 646 5.76 28.12 -2.79
C LEU A 646 6.70 27.62 -3.88
N ILE A 647 6.80 26.29 -4.01
CA ILE A 647 7.59 25.65 -5.08
C ILE A 647 7.03 26.02 -6.46
N GLY A 648 5.70 26.10 -6.58
CA GLY A 648 5.02 26.59 -7.78
C GLY A 648 5.46 28.01 -8.16
N ARG A 649 5.35 28.96 -7.22
CA ARG A 649 5.77 30.36 -7.44
C ARG A 649 7.25 30.47 -7.81
N GLY A 650 8.13 29.75 -7.11
CA GLY A 650 9.56 29.71 -7.42
C GLY A 650 9.84 29.18 -8.83
N GLY A 651 9.10 28.15 -9.25
CA GLY A 651 9.16 27.62 -10.61
C GLY A 651 8.71 28.63 -11.69
N ASP A 652 7.70 29.45 -11.40
CA ASP A 652 7.24 30.50 -12.31
C ASP A 652 8.26 31.63 -12.43
N VAL A 653 8.89 32.05 -11.33
CA VAL A 653 9.99 33.03 -11.33
C VAL A 653 11.19 32.52 -12.13
N TYR A 654 11.57 31.26 -11.93
CA TYR A 654 12.65 30.62 -12.67
C TYR A 654 12.41 30.67 -14.18
N LYS A 655 11.21 30.28 -14.62
CA LYS A 655 10.85 30.24 -16.06
C LYS A 655 10.71 31.64 -16.65
N LYS A 656 10.05 32.57 -15.94
CA LYS A 656 9.82 33.94 -16.41
C LYS A 656 11.13 34.70 -16.67
N ASN A 657 12.19 34.37 -15.96
CA ASN A 657 13.48 35.05 -16.07
C ASN A 657 14.52 34.28 -16.88
N ASP A 658 14.14 33.16 -17.51
CA ASP A 658 15.05 32.28 -18.27
C ASP A 658 16.28 31.85 -17.47
N CYS A 659 16.06 31.45 -16.21
CA CYS A 659 17.15 31.01 -15.35
C CYS A 659 17.78 29.70 -15.86
N ASP A 660 19.09 29.53 -15.66
CA ASP A 660 19.88 28.39 -16.15
C ASP A 660 20.52 27.52 -15.05
N GLY A 661 20.24 27.85 -13.79
CA GLY A 661 20.72 27.13 -12.62
C GLY A 661 20.03 27.60 -11.35
N ILE A 662 20.22 26.86 -10.26
CA ILE A 662 19.66 27.20 -8.94
C ILE A 662 20.79 27.22 -7.91
N ILE A 663 20.76 28.24 -7.05
CA ILE A 663 21.64 28.37 -5.89
C ILE A 663 20.74 28.41 -4.65
N GLY A 664 20.70 27.33 -3.88
CA GLY A 664 20.02 27.30 -2.58
C GLY A 664 20.94 27.88 -1.51
N LEU A 665 20.48 28.92 -0.81
CA LEU A 665 21.22 29.57 0.28
C LEU A 665 20.31 29.63 1.51
N GLY A 666 20.69 28.96 2.60
CA GLY A 666 19.93 28.99 3.84
C GLY A 666 19.98 27.68 4.61
N GLY A 667 19.01 27.50 5.52
CA GLY A 667 18.79 26.23 6.20
C GLY A 667 18.12 25.17 5.32
N GLY A 668 17.80 24.01 5.90
CA GLY A 668 17.19 22.87 5.20
C GLY A 668 15.98 23.23 4.35
N SER A 669 15.08 24.10 4.84
CA SER A 669 13.91 24.56 4.08
C SER A 669 14.27 25.27 2.77
N CYS A 670 15.32 26.10 2.74
CA CYS A 670 15.81 26.77 1.52
C CYS A 670 16.42 25.76 0.54
N LEU A 671 17.17 24.79 1.04
CA LEU A 671 17.82 23.77 0.22
C LEU A 671 16.80 22.80 -0.38
N ASP A 672 15.80 22.38 0.39
CA ASP A 672 14.71 21.54 -0.07
C ASP A 672 13.80 22.27 -1.08
N ALA A 673 13.51 23.54 -0.83
CA ALA A 673 12.79 24.38 -1.78
C ALA A 673 13.57 24.50 -3.11
N ALA A 674 14.88 24.72 -3.06
CA ALA A 674 15.73 24.79 -4.25
C ALA A 674 15.70 23.49 -5.07
N LYS A 675 15.82 22.33 -4.40
CA LYS A 675 15.69 21.00 -5.04
C LYS A 675 14.33 20.80 -5.68
N ALA A 676 13.25 21.10 -4.95
CA ALA A 676 11.89 20.91 -5.41
C ALA A 676 11.51 21.88 -6.55
N ILE A 677 12.02 23.11 -6.54
CA ILE A 677 11.89 24.04 -7.67
C ILE A 677 12.61 23.47 -8.90
N GLY A 678 13.82 22.94 -8.73
CA GLY A 678 14.56 22.27 -9.79
C GLY A 678 13.77 21.13 -10.44
N LEU A 679 13.08 20.32 -9.63
CA LEU A 679 12.17 19.28 -10.12
C LEU A 679 10.95 19.89 -10.84
N ARG A 680 10.30 20.89 -10.24
CA ARG A 680 9.09 21.56 -10.75
C ARG A 680 9.29 22.20 -12.13
N VAL A 681 10.48 22.74 -12.42
CA VAL A 681 10.76 23.40 -13.70
C VAL A 681 11.19 22.45 -14.80
N SER A 682 11.76 21.30 -14.44
CA SER A 682 12.32 20.32 -15.39
C SER A 682 11.38 19.16 -15.72
N HIS A 683 10.45 18.82 -14.85
CA HIS A 683 9.56 17.68 -15.03
C HIS A 683 8.07 18.10 -15.12
N PRO A 684 7.26 17.42 -15.97
CA PRO A 684 5.86 17.77 -16.18
C PRO A 684 4.92 17.11 -15.17
N GLY A 685 3.95 17.85 -14.65
CA GLY A 685 2.94 17.33 -13.70
C GLY A 685 2.92 18.15 -12.42
N GLN A 686 2.13 17.71 -11.45
CA GLN A 686 2.07 18.33 -10.12
C GLN A 686 3.13 17.74 -9.18
N LEU A 687 3.66 18.54 -8.26
CA LEU A 687 4.72 18.11 -7.35
C LEU A 687 4.37 16.87 -6.50
N PRO A 688 3.13 16.71 -5.96
CA PRO A 688 2.76 15.52 -5.21
C PRO A 688 2.81 14.21 -6.03
N GLU A 689 2.79 14.29 -7.35
CA GLU A 689 2.92 13.10 -8.21
C GLU A 689 4.31 12.44 -8.14
N TYR A 690 5.30 13.15 -7.59
CA TYR A 690 6.69 12.71 -7.43
C TYR A 690 7.01 12.25 -6.00
N GLU A 691 6.02 12.21 -5.11
CA GLU A 691 6.16 11.69 -3.75
C GLU A 691 6.67 10.22 -3.76
N SER A 692 7.68 9.94 -2.93
CA SER A 692 8.38 8.64 -2.93
C SER A 692 7.45 7.47 -2.58
N ILE A 693 6.55 7.64 -1.59
CA ILE A 693 5.67 6.58 -1.10
C ILE A 693 4.58 6.17 -2.11
N VAL A 694 4.29 7.00 -3.11
CA VAL A 694 3.36 6.69 -4.23
C VAL A 694 4.13 6.33 -5.52
N GLY A 695 5.39 5.94 -5.40
CA GLY A 695 6.23 5.53 -6.53
C GLY A 695 6.69 6.69 -7.44
N GLY A 696 6.62 7.92 -6.95
CA GLY A 696 7.01 9.12 -7.70
C GLY A 696 8.51 9.19 -8.03
N THR A 697 9.36 8.55 -7.24
CA THR A 697 10.82 8.44 -7.46
C THR A 697 11.16 7.96 -8.88
N ALA A 698 10.41 6.99 -9.41
CA ALA A 698 10.63 6.46 -10.75
C ALA A 698 10.28 7.44 -11.88
N LYS A 699 9.59 8.55 -11.58
CA LYS A 699 9.26 9.62 -12.53
C LYS A 699 10.35 10.70 -12.59
N ILE A 700 11.30 10.71 -11.66
CA ILE A 700 12.39 11.70 -11.61
C ILE A 700 13.58 11.16 -12.41
N GLY A 701 13.82 11.77 -13.57
CA GLY A 701 14.90 11.43 -14.49
C GLY A 701 16.01 12.49 -14.55
N PRO A 702 16.97 12.34 -15.48
CA PRO A 702 17.95 13.38 -15.76
C PRO A 702 17.26 14.64 -16.34
N GLY A 703 17.94 15.78 -16.29
CA GLY A 703 17.45 17.05 -16.86
C GLY A 703 17.06 18.13 -15.84
N LEU A 704 17.28 17.89 -14.55
CA LEU A 704 17.18 18.95 -13.54
C LEU A 704 18.25 20.03 -13.80
N PRO A 705 17.95 21.32 -13.54
CA PRO A 705 18.94 22.39 -13.59
C PRO A 705 20.12 22.09 -12.67
N PRO A 706 21.34 22.57 -12.99
CA PRO A 706 22.45 22.48 -12.07
C PRO A 706 22.10 23.20 -10.75
N LEU A 707 22.35 22.54 -9.62
CA LEU A 707 22.06 23.03 -8.28
C LEU A 707 23.35 23.17 -7.47
N ILE A 708 23.54 24.34 -6.86
CA ILE A 708 24.55 24.60 -5.83
C ILE A 708 23.82 24.82 -4.50
N CYS A 709 24.22 24.14 -3.44
CA CYS A 709 23.68 24.34 -2.09
C CYS A 709 24.72 24.98 -1.18
N ILE A 710 24.30 25.98 -0.40
CA ILE A 710 25.10 26.71 0.59
C ILE A 710 24.33 26.66 1.92
N PRO A 711 24.66 25.71 2.81
CA PRO A 711 23.99 25.62 4.10
C PRO A 711 24.40 26.79 4.99
N THR A 712 23.43 27.37 5.70
CA THR A 712 23.65 28.34 6.78
C THR A 712 23.28 27.78 8.15
N THR A 713 22.92 26.50 8.20
CA THR A 713 22.64 25.73 9.41
C THR A 713 23.32 24.37 9.36
N SER A 714 23.55 23.77 10.52
CA SER A 714 24.24 22.48 10.67
C SER A 714 23.31 21.41 11.23
N GLY A 715 22.21 21.10 10.51
CA GLY A 715 21.23 20.08 10.90
C GLY A 715 20.95 19.04 9.82
N THR A 716 20.10 19.40 8.86
CA THR A 716 19.53 18.44 7.88
C THR A 716 20.52 17.74 6.94
N GLY A 717 21.70 18.32 6.68
CA GLY A 717 22.62 17.84 5.65
C GLY A 717 22.01 17.83 4.23
N SER A 718 21.04 18.70 3.95
CA SER A 718 20.32 18.77 2.68
C SER A 718 21.23 19.06 1.49
N GLU A 719 22.41 19.63 1.70
CA GLU A 719 23.41 19.89 0.68
C GLU A 719 24.12 18.62 0.14
N VAL A 720 24.00 17.48 0.82
CA VAL A 720 24.66 16.22 0.40
C VAL A 720 23.73 15.04 0.14
N ASN A 721 22.43 15.18 0.43
CA ASN A 721 21.49 14.06 0.38
C ASN A 721 20.52 14.12 -0.83
N PRO A 722 19.90 12.99 -1.23
CA PRO A 722 18.97 12.90 -2.37
C PRO A 722 17.53 13.32 -2.08
N TYR A 723 17.27 13.98 -0.95
CA TYR A 723 15.90 14.18 -0.44
C TYR A 723 15.48 15.65 -0.46
N ALA A 724 14.17 15.88 -0.55
CA ALA A 724 13.56 17.16 -0.24
C ALA A 724 12.21 16.95 0.44
N VAL A 725 11.98 17.60 1.58
CA VAL A 725 10.74 17.48 2.35
C VAL A 725 9.85 18.68 2.09
N ILE A 726 8.63 18.43 1.60
CA ILE A 726 7.67 19.46 1.17
C ILE A 726 6.35 19.29 1.89
N THR A 727 5.74 20.41 2.28
CA THR A 727 4.43 20.42 2.95
C THR A 727 3.30 20.40 1.93
N ASN A 728 2.36 19.48 2.07
CA ASN A 728 1.09 19.49 1.35
C ASN A 728 -0.04 19.94 2.28
N ARG A 729 -0.40 21.22 2.20
CA ARG A 729 -1.45 21.85 3.02
C ARG A 729 -2.85 21.29 2.74
N GLN A 730 -3.11 20.76 1.54
CA GLN A 730 -4.41 20.17 1.21
C GLN A 730 -4.63 18.82 1.90
N ARG A 731 -3.56 18.05 2.10
CA ARG A 731 -3.58 16.74 2.76
C ARG A 731 -3.16 16.80 4.24
N ASN A 732 -2.74 17.96 4.75
CA ASN A 732 -2.14 18.13 6.08
C ASN A 732 -0.98 17.15 6.36
N VAL A 733 -0.15 16.87 5.35
CA VAL A 733 1.01 15.97 5.48
C VAL A 733 2.27 16.62 4.94
N LYS A 734 3.42 16.26 5.50
CA LYS A 734 4.72 16.42 4.85
C LYS A 734 5.00 15.19 4.00
N PHE A 735 5.50 15.39 2.79
CA PHE A 735 5.90 14.29 1.91
C PHE A 735 7.33 14.48 1.42
N MET A 736 7.98 13.36 1.09
CA MET A 736 9.37 13.33 0.69
C MET A 736 9.49 13.07 -0.82
N LEU A 737 10.26 13.93 -1.47
CA LEU A 737 10.83 13.68 -2.79
C LEU A 737 12.17 12.97 -2.61
N MET A 738 12.43 11.93 -3.40
CA MET A 738 13.66 11.15 -3.30
C MET A 738 14.18 10.82 -4.69
N SER A 739 15.41 11.23 -5.00
CA SER A 739 16.12 10.80 -6.22
C SER A 739 17.58 11.20 -6.17
N ASN A 740 18.47 10.34 -6.69
CA ASN A 740 19.89 10.70 -6.86
C ASN A 740 20.09 11.92 -7.78
N PHE A 741 19.10 12.26 -8.61
CA PHE A 741 19.16 13.47 -9.44
C PHE A 741 18.86 14.77 -8.66
N LEU A 742 18.34 14.67 -7.42
CA LEU A 742 18.14 15.81 -6.50
C LEU A 742 19.40 16.15 -5.69
N ILE A 743 20.43 15.29 -5.73
CA ILE A 743 21.71 15.57 -5.09
C ILE A 743 22.34 16.78 -5.81
N PRO A 744 22.75 17.83 -5.08
CA PRO A 744 23.36 19.02 -5.67
C PRO A 744 24.59 18.67 -6.52
N LYS A 745 24.92 19.50 -7.51
CA LYS A 745 26.18 19.35 -8.24
C LYS A 745 27.37 19.79 -7.40
N VAL A 746 27.16 20.82 -6.58
CA VAL A 746 28.18 21.38 -5.67
C VAL A 746 27.52 21.71 -4.33
N ALA A 747 28.18 21.32 -3.25
CA ALA A 747 27.87 21.78 -1.89
C ALA A 747 28.99 22.74 -1.45
N VAL A 748 28.65 23.98 -1.15
CA VAL A 748 29.60 25.01 -0.68
C VAL A 748 29.38 25.21 0.80
N ILE A 749 30.11 24.45 1.61
CA ILE A 749 29.96 24.38 3.05
C ILE A 749 31.02 25.29 3.69
N ASP A 750 30.64 26.53 3.98
CA ASP A 750 31.50 27.54 4.61
C ASP A 750 31.07 27.75 6.08
N PRO A 751 31.86 27.28 7.06
CA PRO A 751 31.50 27.41 8.48
C PRO A 751 31.27 28.85 8.95
N ASP A 752 31.79 29.86 8.25
CA ASP A 752 31.54 31.27 8.57
C ASP A 752 30.05 31.64 8.45
N TYR A 753 29.33 30.98 7.54
CA TYR A 753 27.90 31.22 7.29
C TYR A 753 27.01 30.66 8.42
N CYS A 754 27.55 29.82 9.29
CA CYS A 754 26.85 29.27 10.45
C CYS A 754 27.06 30.08 11.73
N LYS A 755 27.97 31.07 11.76
CA LYS A 755 28.20 31.91 12.96
C LYS A 755 27.00 32.76 13.34
N SER A 756 26.23 33.19 12.35
CA SER A 756 24.99 33.97 12.54
C SER A 756 23.83 33.17 13.12
N MET A 757 23.98 31.85 13.35
CA MET A 757 22.94 31.03 13.96
C MET A 757 22.73 31.41 15.43
N PRO A 758 21.48 31.72 15.85
CA PRO A 758 21.16 31.86 17.27
C PRO A 758 21.49 30.61 18.08
N GLN A 759 21.66 30.76 19.40
CA GLN A 759 21.95 29.63 20.30
C GLN A 759 20.87 28.55 20.24
N GLU A 760 19.59 28.94 20.25
CA GLU A 760 18.46 28.01 20.15
C GLU A 760 18.52 27.19 18.86
N LEU A 761 18.72 27.84 17.71
CA LEU A 761 18.83 27.16 16.42
C LEU A 761 20.08 26.28 16.33
N THR A 762 21.19 26.70 16.94
CA THR A 762 22.44 25.91 16.99
C THR A 762 22.24 24.59 17.72
N ARG A 763 21.57 24.64 18.86
CA ARG A 763 21.19 23.47 19.63
C ARG A 763 20.20 22.58 18.88
N GLU A 764 19.09 23.14 18.38
CA GLU A 764 18.04 22.38 17.70
C GLU A 764 18.55 21.67 16.44
N SER A 765 19.29 22.39 15.60
CA SER A 765 19.87 21.78 14.39
C SER A 765 20.99 20.78 14.72
N GLY A 766 21.77 21.02 15.77
CA GLY A 766 22.77 20.04 16.22
C GLY A 766 22.15 18.72 16.71
N ILE A 767 21.01 18.79 17.41
CA ILE A 767 20.27 17.59 17.81
C ILE A 767 19.63 16.89 16.60
N ASP A 768 19.15 17.63 15.62
CA ASP A 768 18.66 17.06 14.35
C ASP A 768 19.77 16.28 13.60
N ALA A 769 20.97 16.87 13.47
CA ALA A 769 22.13 16.17 12.91
C ALA A 769 22.49 14.92 13.72
N LEU A 770 22.38 14.97 15.05
CA LEU A 770 22.62 13.83 15.93
C LEU A 770 21.57 12.74 15.74
N ALA A 771 20.30 13.11 15.60
CA ALA A 771 19.21 12.19 15.33
C ALA A 771 19.41 11.47 13.99
N HIS A 772 19.81 12.19 12.94
CA HIS A 772 20.18 11.57 11.66
C HIS A 772 21.32 10.56 11.79
N CYS A 773 22.35 10.86 12.59
CA CYS A 773 23.45 9.92 12.85
C CYS A 773 22.98 8.69 13.63
N ILE A 774 22.28 8.88 14.75
CA ILE A 774 21.86 7.79 15.64
C ILE A 774 20.83 6.88 14.95
N GLU A 775 19.77 7.45 14.38
CA GLU A 775 18.73 6.68 13.70
C GLU A 775 19.29 6.03 12.43
N GLY A 776 20.07 6.78 11.64
CA GLY A 776 20.72 6.29 10.43
C GLY A 776 21.79 5.23 10.66
N TYR A 777 22.34 5.08 11.88
CA TYR A 777 23.26 3.99 12.21
C TYR A 777 22.52 2.64 12.31
N VAL A 778 21.31 2.63 12.87
CA VAL A 778 20.59 1.39 13.23
C VAL A 778 19.36 1.07 12.36
N ALA A 779 18.95 1.99 11.49
CA ALA A 779 17.76 1.81 10.64
C ALA A 779 17.83 0.56 9.74
N LEU A 780 16.66 -0.05 9.52
CA LEU A 780 16.52 -1.33 8.81
C LEU A 780 16.09 -1.20 7.35
N ALA A 781 16.04 0.01 6.78
CA ALA A 781 15.74 0.18 5.35
C ALA A 781 16.85 -0.45 4.48
N ALA A 782 18.10 -0.24 4.89
CA ALA A 782 19.28 -0.93 4.36
C ALA A 782 20.06 -1.55 5.54
N PRO A 783 19.68 -2.76 6.03
CA PRO A 783 20.18 -3.29 7.31
C PRO A 783 21.71 -3.38 7.44
N TYR A 784 22.41 -3.55 6.32
CA TYR A 784 23.87 -3.54 6.25
C TYR A 784 24.33 -2.48 5.24
N HIS A 785 24.94 -1.41 5.71
CA HIS A 785 25.51 -0.37 4.85
C HIS A 785 26.71 0.33 5.51
N PRO A 786 27.93 -0.28 5.48
CA PRO A 786 29.07 0.16 6.28
C PRO A 786 29.52 1.60 5.96
N TYR A 787 29.31 2.07 4.72
CA TYR A 787 29.58 3.45 4.36
C TYR A 787 28.71 4.44 5.17
N PHE A 788 27.39 4.19 5.29
CA PHE A 788 26.48 5.09 6.02
C PHE A 788 26.74 4.99 7.53
N GLU A 789 26.97 3.79 8.02
CA GLU A 789 27.32 3.51 9.41
C GLU A 789 28.61 4.24 9.84
N SER A 790 29.63 4.24 8.98
CA SER A 790 30.89 4.95 9.26
C SER A 790 30.71 6.47 9.32
N MET A 791 29.86 7.04 8.46
CA MET A 791 29.52 8.47 8.49
C MET A 791 28.75 8.81 9.77
N ALA A 792 27.78 7.99 10.17
CA ALA A 792 27.02 8.16 11.40
C ALA A 792 27.92 8.19 12.64
N LEU A 793 28.82 7.21 12.80
CA LEU A 793 29.73 7.15 13.95
C LEU A 793 30.64 8.37 14.04
N TYR A 794 31.23 8.77 12.92
CA TYR A 794 32.14 9.92 12.90
C TYR A 794 31.36 11.25 13.07
N GLY A 795 30.17 11.37 12.49
CA GLY A 795 29.26 12.50 12.73
C GLY A 795 28.93 12.66 14.22
N THR A 796 28.52 11.58 14.89
CA THR A 796 28.26 11.56 16.34
C THR A 796 29.49 12.02 17.15
N LYS A 797 30.69 11.59 16.76
CA LYS A 797 31.95 12.02 17.39
C LYS A 797 32.19 13.52 17.23
N LEU A 798 31.94 14.09 16.06
CA LEU A 798 32.09 15.53 15.81
C LEU A 798 31.09 16.33 16.64
N ILE A 799 29.83 15.89 16.71
CA ILE A 799 28.77 16.53 17.52
C ILE A 799 29.18 16.54 19.00
N GLY A 800 29.59 15.40 19.53
CA GLY A 800 30.03 15.27 20.92
C GLY A 800 31.19 16.20 21.30
N ARG A 801 32.09 16.47 20.36
CA ARG A 801 33.24 17.36 20.57
C ARG A 801 32.86 18.85 20.54
N SER A 802 31.82 19.22 19.80
CA SER A 802 31.69 20.58 19.25
C SER A 802 30.33 21.24 19.43
N LEU A 803 29.23 20.50 19.62
CA LEU A 803 27.90 21.10 19.72
C LEU A 803 27.78 22.05 20.93
N VAL A 804 28.21 21.60 22.12
CA VAL A 804 28.17 22.44 23.34
C VAL A 804 29.06 23.68 23.18
N LYS A 805 30.23 23.56 22.52
CA LYS A 805 31.11 24.70 22.26
C LYS A 805 30.48 25.72 21.33
N ALA A 806 29.91 25.27 20.21
CA ALA A 806 29.20 26.13 19.26
C ALA A 806 27.95 26.78 19.87
N PHE A 807 27.29 26.08 20.80
CA PHE A 807 26.15 26.63 21.56
C PHE A 807 26.58 27.74 22.53
N ILE A 808 27.64 27.52 23.31
CA ILE A 808 28.17 28.52 24.25
C ILE A 808 28.78 29.71 23.51
N ASN A 809 29.57 29.45 22.47
CA ASN A 809 30.25 30.45 21.67
C ASN A 809 29.98 30.22 20.17
N GLY A 810 29.03 30.96 19.62
CA GLY A 810 28.65 30.86 18.20
C GLY A 810 29.76 31.23 17.20
N GLU A 811 30.79 31.94 17.66
CA GLU A 811 31.95 32.36 16.85
C GLU A 811 33.12 31.34 16.88
N ASP A 812 33.01 30.24 17.65
CA ASP A 812 34.01 29.16 17.65
C ASP A 812 34.01 28.45 16.29
N ILE A 813 34.92 28.87 15.41
CA ILE A 813 34.96 28.42 14.02
C ILE A 813 35.34 26.94 13.88
N ASP A 814 36.13 26.40 14.80
CA ASP A 814 36.49 24.98 14.81
C ASP A 814 35.26 24.15 15.17
N ALA A 815 34.50 24.59 16.19
CA ALA A 815 33.24 23.95 16.56
C ALA A 815 32.20 24.05 15.44
N ARG A 816 32.07 25.20 14.77
CA ARG A 816 31.19 25.37 13.61
C ARG A 816 31.60 24.49 12.43
N SER A 817 32.91 24.36 12.18
CA SER A 817 33.45 23.49 11.13
C SER A 817 33.08 22.03 11.36
N ASP A 818 33.24 21.56 12.59
CA ASP A 818 32.84 20.21 12.99
C ASP A 818 31.33 19.99 12.84
N MET A 819 30.52 20.93 13.30
CA MET A 819 29.07 20.82 13.20
C MET A 819 28.60 20.78 11.74
N CYS A 820 29.21 21.57 10.85
CA CYS A 820 28.90 21.51 9.42
C CYS A 820 29.21 20.13 8.83
N MET A 821 30.38 19.57 9.13
CA MET A 821 30.72 18.22 8.65
C MET A 821 29.85 17.14 9.30
N ALA A 822 29.51 17.29 10.57
CA ALA A 822 28.59 16.37 11.25
C ALA A 822 27.21 16.35 10.61
N ALA A 823 26.66 17.52 10.27
CA ALA A 823 25.39 17.64 9.57
C ALA A 823 25.44 16.99 8.18
N ALA A 824 26.53 17.19 7.43
CA ALA A 824 26.73 16.51 6.15
C ALA A 824 26.79 14.97 6.33
N TYR A 825 27.53 14.47 7.32
CA TYR A 825 27.59 13.04 7.60
C TYR A 825 26.26 12.46 8.08
N GLY A 826 25.50 13.20 8.90
CA GLY A 826 24.13 12.86 9.25
C GLY A 826 23.24 12.77 8.02
N GLY A 827 23.30 13.78 7.14
CA GLY A 827 22.57 13.81 5.86
C GLY A 827 22.86 12.62 4.94
N ILE A 828 24.11 12.14 4.93
CA ILE A 828 24.51 10.93 4.20
C ILE A 828 24.00 9.67 4.92
N ALA A 829 24.23 9.57 6.22
CA ALA A 829 23.88 8.40 7.03
C ALA A 829 22.38 8.12 7.04
N PHE A 830 21.55 9.17 7.08
CA PHE A 830 20.09 9.07 7.03
C PHE A 830 19.60 8.30 5.79
N SER A 831 20.40 8.21 4.71
CA SER A 831 20.06 7.39 3.54
C SER A 831 19.87 5.89 3.86
N LYS A 832 20.33 5.40 5.02
CA LYS A 832 20.03 4.06 5.54
C LYS A 832 18.59 3.90 6.05
N GLY A 833 17.89 5.01 6.27
CA GLY A 833 16.57 5.11 6.90
C GLY A 833 16.61 5.85 8.24
N LEU A 834 15.43 6.15 8.76
CA LEU A 834 15.22 6.78 10.07
C LEU A 834 14.26 5.91 10.91
N GLY A 835 13.70 6.43 12.00
CA GLY A 835 12.92 5.65 12.95
C GLY A 835 11.87 6.45 13.72
N LEU A 836 11.49 5.92 14.89
CA LEU A 836 10.47 6.52 15.75
C LEU A 836 10.71 8.01 16.06
N GLY A 837 11.97 8.44 16.14
CA GLY A 837 12.29 9.82 16.50
C GLY A 837 11.76 10.79 15.45
N HIS A 838 12.05 10.53 14.18
CA HIS A 838 11.50 11.32 13.08
C HIS A 838 9.99 11.14 12.90
N ALA A 839 9.44 9.95 13.17
CA ALA A 839 7.99 9.73 13.15
C ALA A 839 7.26 10.66 14.14
N ILE A 840 7.78 10.82 15.36
CA ILE A 840 7.24 11.78 16.35
C ILE A 840 7.48 13.22 15.89
N ALA A 841 8.68 13.53 15.41
CA ALA A 841 9.04 14.88 14.98
C ALA A 841 8.15 15.39 13.82
N HIS A 842 7.80 14.52 12.87
CA HIS A 842 6.87 14.84 11.79
C HIS A 842 5.48 15.22 12.29
N VAL A 843 4.95 14.47 13.28
CA VAL A 843 3.63 14.72 13.85
C VAL A 843 3.60 16.01 14.65
N LEU A 844 4.62 16.25 15.47
CA LEU A 844 4.78 17.50 16.22
C LEU A 844 4.85 18.72 15.29
N GLY A 845 5.59 18.60 14.18
CA GLY A 845 5.65 19.66 13.17
C GLY A 845 4.34 19.87 12.40
N ALA A 846 3.69 18.79 11.96
CA ALA A 846 2.49 18.88 11.12
C ALA A 846 1.24 19.34 11.88
N HIS A 847 1.07 18.93 13.15
CA HIS A 847 -0.15 19.22 13.92
C HIS A 847 0.00 20.35 14.93
N TYR A 848 1.23 20.70 15.35
CA TYR A 848 1.48 21.70 16.39
C TYR A 848 2.44 22.81 15.95
N HIS A 849 2.88 22.79 14.69
CA HIS A 849 3.80 23.78 14.13
C HIS A 849 5.10 23.95 14.93
N ILE A 850 5.54 22.87 15.61
CA ILE A 850 6.81 22.85 16.33
C ILE A 850 7.95 22.75 15.28
N PRO A 851 8.96 23.63 15.32
CA PRO A 851 10.11 23.54 14.43
C PRO A 851 10.78 22.16 14.46
N HIS A 852 11.25 21.67 13.31
CA HIS A 852 11.70 20.28 13.18
C HIS A 852 12.82 19.90 14.15
N GLY A 853 13.90 20.69 14.23
CA GLY A 853 15.01 20.40 15.16
C GLY A 853 14.58 20.43 16.63
N LYS A 854 13.62 21.29 16.98
CA LYS A 854 12.98 21.28 18.30
C LYS A 854 12.21 19.98 18.52
N ALA A 855 11.38 19.55 17.58
CA ALA A 855 10.62 18.31 17.65
C ALA A 855 11.52 17.05 17.73
N ALA A 856 12.67 17.07 17.07
CA ALA A 856 13.67 15.99 17.09
C ALA A 856 14.23 15.73 18.49
N ILE A 857 14.27 16.73 19.39
CA ILE A 857 14.71 16.56 20.78
C ILE A 857 13.89 15.49 21.50
N ILE A 858 12.55 15.61 21.42
CA ILE A 858 11.63 14.65 22.03
C ILE A 858 11.67 13.32 21.27
N GLY A 859 11.69 13.39 19.93
CA GLY A 859 11.76 12.20 19.09
C GLY A 859 12.96 11.31 19.42
N LEU A 860 14.15 11.89 19.51
CA LEU A 860 15.40 11.16 19.69
C LEU A 860 15.46 10.42 21.03
N ILE A 861 15.02 11.05 22.12
CA ILE A 861 15.01 10.37 23.43
C ILE A 861 13.99 9.22 23.44
N CYS A 862 12.81 9.40 22.83
CA CYS A 862 11.84 8.32 22.65
C CYS A 862 12.42 7.19 21.78
N PHE A 863 13.16 7.52 20.72
CA PHE A 863 13.83 6.54 19.85
C PHE A 863 14.85 5.69 20.61
N VAL A 864 15.74 6.31 21.38
CA VAL A 864 16.74 5.58 22.18
C VAL A 864 16.04 4.67 23.19
N ARG A 865 15.05 5.18 23.93
CA ARG A 865 14.27 4.38 24.89
C ARG A 865 13.50 3.22 24.24
N ALA A 866 13.03 3.40 23.01
CA ALA A 866 12.28 2.38 22.28
C ALA A 866 13.15 1.23 21.77
N ASN A 867 14.44 1.49 21.52
CA ASN A 867 15.33 0.56 20.81
C ASN A 867 16.50 0.04 21.67
N LYS A 868 16.70 0.56 22.89
CA LYS A 868 17.86 0.21 23.75
C LYS A 868 18.05 -1.27 24.06
N GLU A 869 16.97 -2.05 24.08
CA GLU A 869 17.04 -3.50 24.33
C GLU A 869 17.49 -4.29 23.09
N LEU A 870 17.31 -3.74 21.88
CA LEU A 870 17.67 -4.39 20.61
C LEU A 870 18.99 -3.89 20.03
N CYS A 871 19.34 -2.63 20.27
CA CYS A 871 20.51 -1.95 19.70
C CYS A 871 21.63 -1.76 20.74
N VAL A 872 21.89 -2.77 21.58
CA VAL A 872 22.80 -2.65 22.73
C VAL A 872 24.23 -2.30 22.30
N GLU A 873 24.77 -3.04 21.33
CA GLU A 873 26.13 -2.83 20.84
C GLU A 873 26.20 -1.50 20.07
N GLU A 874 25.23 -1.26 19.20
CA GLU A 874 25.21 -0.08 18.35
C GLU A 874 25.06 1.23 19.16
N PHE A 875 24.25 1.21 20.23
CA PHE A 875 24.10 2.36 21.10
C PHE A 875 25.32 2.58 22.01
N SER A 876 26.02 1.51 22.41
CA SER A 876 27.30 1.63 23.12
C SER A 876 28.36 2.32 22.25
N ASP A 877 28.46 1.96 20.96
CA ASP A 877 29.37 2.61 20.01
C ASP A 877 29.06 4.12 19.89
N LEU A 878 27.79 4.46 19.72
CA LEU A 878 27.34 5.85 19.60
C LEU A 878 27.57 6.64 20.90
N ALA A 879 27.28 6.05 22.06
CA ALA A 879 27.54 6.67 23.36
C ALA A 879 29.03 6.96 23.56
N PHE A 880 29.88 6.01 23.18
CA PHE A 880 31.32 6.17 23.26
C PHE A 880 31.83 7.26 22.32
N MET A 881 31.26 7.38 21.13
CA MET A 881 31.58 8.47 20.21
C MET A 881 31.09 9.83 20.72
N LEU A 882 29.90 9.88 21.33
CA LEU A 882 29.29 11.12 21.78
C LEU A 882 30.03 11.74 22.97
N ASN A 883 30.27 10.97 24.04
CA ASN A 883 30.91 11.51 25.24
C ASN A 883 31.68 10.47 26.07
N ARG A 884 32.11 9.36 25.44
CA ARG A 884 32.83 8.24 26.09
C ARG A 884 31.99 7.46 27.12
N SER A 885 30.68 7.67 27.16
CA SER A 885 29.74 6.81 27.91
C SER A 885 29.62 5.43 27.27
N GLN A 886 29.06 4.47 28.01
CA GLN A 886 28.63 3.16 27.50
C GLN A 886 27.11 3.08 27.28
N ASP A 887 26.37 4.05 27.82
CA ASP A 887 24.91 4.13 27.70
C ASP A 887 24.51 5.42 26.95
N LEU A 888 23.80 5.24 25.84
CA LEU A 888 23.42 6.35 24.94
C LEU A 888 22.33 7.22 25.55
N GLU A 889 21.41 6.65 26.33
CA GLU A 889 20.36 7.42 27.01
C GLU A 889 20.99 8.40 28.02
N THR A 890 21.90 7.92 28.86
CA THR A 890 22.68 8.73 29.80
C THR A 890 23.52 9.78 29.07
N ALA A 891 24.17 9.40 27.96
CA ALA A 891 24.97 10.32 27.17
C ALA A 891 24.13 11.47 26.57
N LEU A 892 22.94 11.15 26.08
CA LEU A 892 22.01 12.11 25.49
C LEU A 892 21.42 13.05 26.54
N ILE A 893 21.02 12.52 27.71
CA ILE A 893 20.53 13.35 28.83
C ILE A 893 21.61 14.34 29.27
N LYS A 894 22.86 13.88 29.40
CA LYS A 894 23.97 14.77 29.78
C LYS A 894 24.18 15.89 28.74
N LEU A 895 24.13 15.54 27.45
CA LEU A 895 24.20 16.52 26.38
C LEU A 895 23.03 17.52 26.45
N TYR A 896 21.82 17.05 26.76
CA TYR A 896 20.65 17.91 26.91
C TYR A 896 20.81 18.89 28.07
N GLU A 897 21.33 18.46 29.21
CA GLU A 897 21.67 19.34 30.34
C GLU A 897 22.68 20.43 29.93
N ASP A 898 23.77 20.03 29.25
CA ASP A 898 24.83 20.94 28.81
C ASP A 898 24.34 21.96 27.75
N LEU A 899 23.21 21.67 27.09
CA LEU A 899 22.54 22.52 26.11
C LEU A 899 21.29 23.24 26.68
N HIS A 900 21.04 23.14 27.98
CA HIS A 900 19.88 23.72 28.66
C HIS A 900 18.54 23.24 28.05
N ILE A 901 18.43 21.93 27.78
CA ILE A 901 17.23 21.26 27.26
C ILE A 901 16.57 20.47 28.39
N THR A 902 15.27 20.66 28.55
CA THR A 902 14.44 19.96 29.54
C THR A 902 13.79 18.68 28.99
N ALA A 903 13.65 18.56 27.66
CA ALA A 903 13.06 17.40 26.95
C ALA A 903 11.68 16.95 27.47
N LYS A 904 10.83 17.92 27.83
CA LYS A 904 9.46 17.71 28.33
C LYS A 904 8.44 18.21 27.32
N LEU A 905 7.50 17.36 26.90
CA LEU A 905 6.47 17.74 25.91
C LEU A 905 5.60 18.90 26.37
N LYS A 906 5.31 19.02 27.67
CA LYS A 906 4.51 20.12 28.21
C LYS A 906 5.10 21.49 27.97
N GLU A 907 6.43 21.61 28.01
CA GLU A 907 7.14 22.87 27.72
C GLU A 907 7.10 23.27 26.24
N PHE A 908 6.64 22.36 25.38
CA PHE A 908 6.47 22.60 23.95
C PHE A 908 5.04 23.02 23.61
N GLY A 909 4.18 23.22 24.62
CA GLY A 909 2.79 23.63 24.46
C GLY A 909 1.86 22.49 24.03
N ILE A 910 2.28 21.24 24.22
CA ILE A 910 1.48 20.06 23.88
C ILE A 910 0.54 19.72 25.05
N PRO A 911 -0.79 19.67 24.83
CA PRO A 911 -1.73 19.20 25.84
C PRO A 911 -1.56 17.69 26.13
N GLU A 912 -1.83 17.25 27.37
CA GLU A 912 -1.70 15.84 27.77
C GLU A 912 -2.68 14.93 27.01
N GLU A 913 -3.90 15.43 26.77
CA GLU A 913 -4.93 14.73 26.02
C GLU A 913 -4.50 14.41 24.57
N ASP A 914 -3.57 15.19 24.05
CA ASP A 914 -3.08 15.10 22.69
C ASP A 914 -1.97 14.05 22.50
N LEU A 915 -1.43 13.48 23.59
CA LEU A 915 -0.46 12.39 23.51
C LEU A 915 -1.01 11.17 22.75
N ARG A 916 -2.31 10.90 22.89
CA ARG A 916 -2.99 9.83 22.12
C ARG A 916 -3.01 10.12 20.64
N LYS A 917 -3.28 11.37 20.26
CA LYS A 917 -3.26 11.84 18.88
C LYS A 917 -1.84 11.73 18.30
N ILE A 918 -0.83 12.15 19.06
CA ILE A 918 0.57 12.06 18.63
C ILE A 918 0.97 10.60 18.43
N ALA A 919 0.68 9.71 19.38
CA ALA A 919 0.95 8.29 19.26
C ALA A 919 0.25 7.66 18.04
N PHE A 920 -1.02 8.03 17.82
CA PHE A 920 -1.83 7.55 16.71
C PHE A 920 -1.21 7.92 15.36
N PHE A 921 -0.83 9.19 15.15
CA PHE A 921 -0.23 9.64 13.89
C PHE A 921 1.24 9.22 13.74
N ALA A 922 2.00 9.09 14.83
CA ALA A 922 3.41 8.69 14.79
C ALA A 922 3.56 7.19 14.48
N TYR A 923 2.72 6.33 15.07
CA TYR A 923 2.62 4.90 14.71
C TYR A 923 2.33 4.70 13.21
N ARG A 924 1.74 5.74 12.63
CA ARG A 924 1.31 5.83 11.26
C ARG A 924 2.39 6.44 10.36
N ASP A 925 3.56 6.85 10.82
CA ASP A 925 4.62 7.18 9.85
C ASP A 925 5.19 5.88 9.22
N ALA A 926 4.61 5.42 8.11
CA ALA A 926 4.85 4.07 7.59
C ALA A 926 6.31 3.82 7.20
N VAL A 927 7.01 4.84 6.69
CA VAL A 927 8.41 4.71 6.30
C VAL A 927 9.26 4.57 7.55
N ASN A 928 9.17 5.55 8.46
CA ASN A 928 9.99 5.60 9.66
C ASN A 928 9.71 4.44 10.63
N ILE A 929 8.45 4.03 10.77
CA ILE A 929 8.07 2.90 11.63
C ILE A 929 8.53 1.56 11.03
N ALA A 930 8.48 1.38 9.71
CA ALA A 930 8.96 0.14 9.06
C ALA A 930 10.49 0.01 9.14
N THR A 931 11.21 1.13 9.20
CA THR A 931 12.68 1.15 9.27
C THR A 931 13.21 1.19 10.70
N ASN A 932 12.36 1.39 11.71
CA ASN A 932 12.74 1.37 13.11
C ASN A 932 13.18 -0.06 13.55
N PRO A 933 14.25 -0.22 14.37
CA PRO A 933 14.74 -1.53 14.82
C PRO A 933 13.70 -2.36 15.60
N SER A 934 13.03 -1.72 16.55
CA SER A 934 11.92 -2.32 17.32
C SER A 934 10.62 -2.33 16.50
N ALA A 935 9.90 -3.45 16.53
CA ALA A 935 8.53 -3.51 16.05
C ALA A 935 7.58 -2.83 17.06
N LEU A 936 7.20 -1.59 16.78
CA LEU A 936 6.45 -0.75 17.71
C LEU A 936 4.92 -0.95 17.62
N THR A 937 4.23 -0.56 18.69
CA THR A 937 2.77 -0.46 18.74
C THR A 937 2.38 0.95 19.17
N GLU A 938 1.18 1.41 18.77
CA GLU A 938 0.63 2.70 19.20
C GLU A 938 0.66 2.85 20.73
N LYS A 939 0.30 1.79 21.47
CA LYS A 939 0.37 1.76 22.94
C LYS A 939 1.79 1.98 23.49
N LYS A 940 2.80 1.37 22.85
CA LYS A 940 4.19 1.55 23.26
C LYS A 940 4.66 2.98 23.00
N ILE A 941 4.25 3.58 21.88
CA ILE A 941 4.57 4.98 21.56
C ILE A 941 3.89 5.91 22.58
N LEU A 942 2.61 5.71 22.89
CA LEU A 942 1.91 6.47 23.92
C LEU A 942 2.63 6.42 25.26
N SER A 943 3.01 5.22 25.72
CA SER A 943 3.77 5.07 26.96
C SER A 943 5.13 5.77 26.94
N LEU A 944 5.80 5.83 25.78
CA LEU A 944 7.05 6.59 25.64
C LEU A 944 6.81 8.09 25.73
N LEU A 945 5.71 8.60 25.17
CA LEU A 945 5.32 10.00 25.23
C LEU A 945 4.91 10.43 26.66
N GLU A 946 4.15 9.57 27.37
CA GLU A 946 3.80 9.77 28.78
C GLU A 946 5.06 9.90 29.66
N ASN A 947 6.10 9.10 29.38
CA ASN A 947 7.38 9.13 30.09
C ASN A 947 8.25 10.37 29.80
N VAL A 948 7.87 11.22 28.85
CA VAL A 948 8.56 12.49 28.51
C VAL A 948 7.62 13.70 28.59
N TYR A 949 6.47 13.55 29.24
CA TYR A 949 5.49 14.63 29.31
C TYR A 949 5.88 15.75 30.29
N ASP A 950 6.17 15.38 31.54
CA ASP A 950 6.40 16.28 32.69
C ASP A 950 7.84 16.28 33.25
#